data_AF-A0A1G6IFD9-F1
#
_entry.id   AF-A0A1G6IFD9-F1
#
_cell.length_a   1.000
_cell.length_b   1.000
_cell.length_c   1.000
_cell.angle_alpha   90.00
_cell.angle_beta   90.00
_cell.angle_gamma   90.00
#
_symmetry.space_group_name_H-M   'P 1'
#
loop_
_entity.id
_entity.type
_entity.pdbx_description
1 polymer ?
#
loop_
_entity_poly.entity_id
_entity_poly.type
_entity_poly.pdbx_seq_one_letter_code
_entity_poly.pdbx_strand_id
1 'polypeptide(L)'
;MQTFISKGSTVKEAISVGLETLNLNIEQVHIEVIQSEKKGVFGIGSKDAIVKLTREQVEKPTSPNPTVTAPSKDSQKQERSLSLDEFLDTYEAEVETTQDDVIIDDVKNNEPNEIDDGESYASKSLEGKVWVQNGRVYVRDSDKHQPSIQVSKGVKLKKNSKIVEDTFIFISENDQLEFELLEEKRPTKWSVKLTENDLQAILTIYPGVLIKRQVKDVAPSYQITVDTIEKTELHQSITAKDVLDYLEEIGVVYGIDHNKINEALLSDEGGDFVIAEGKKPTEPIDGSVEKIVETDVLDFLKASEDEHQIDYRERKQIPTVEQGQVIAIIHPAFEGLKGTSIKGEVIEPRKPKEINVKTQKGTILLDDKVVANENGRPFIEQRDQFVKTKVLQQMVHEGNVDMESGNIHFQGDIRITGQVTENMTISSGGSVLINDTVNGAVIHASKSIQIYGSVNASDVSAGGEVNVELQHALKTLHTQSDQLYRLIEQIVQSESFKQSQFSDASVSSLVTMLKEKRFNNLMSNVRTFIKLVDQEEKFLADEEWKKVAKDLKEVYLKIPSRYVTLDFLKNLVEQMEGLKQLTDLQNDAEAEISLKNSLNSRLISAGDITITGKSCVNTDIQAEGAVYIKGVARGGRIEALGGADLNEVGGKMGTKTFVTVPEDEKIRIGKAMEGTIIRVGDQQHAFERDESMIHARLNKDGRLTLR
;
A
#
# COMPACT_ATOMS: atom_id res chain seq x y z
N MET A 1 10.84 -5.49 24.18
CA MET A 1 11.69 -4.30 23.93
C MET A 1 13.08 -4.73 23.49
N GLN A 2 13.53 -4.26 22.32
CA GLN A 2 14.87 -4.48 21.80
C GLN A 2 15.67 -3.19 21.98
N THR A 3 16.75 -3.24 22.74
CA THR A 3 17.62 -2.10 23.03
C THR A 3 18.94 -2.23 22.27
N PHE A 4 19.42 -1.13 21.70
CA PHE A 4 20.68 -1.05 20.98
C PHE A 4 21.49 0.13 21.51
N ILE A 5 22.80 -0.05 21.68
CA ILE A 5 23.70 1.02 22.14
C ILE A 5 24.63 1.37 20.99
N SER A 6 24.56 2.62 20.56
CA SER A 6 25.38 3.19 19.49
C SER A 6 26.40 4.19 20.04
N LYS A 7 27.48 4.42 19.30
CA LYS A 7 28.55 5.34 19.67
C LYS A 7 28.98 6.17 18.45
N GLY A 8 29.35 7.42 18.69
CA GLY A 8 29.82 8.35 17.65
C GLY A 8 30.66 9.45 18.27
N SER A 9 31.37 10.22 17.43
CA SER A 9 32.16 11.39 17.88
C SER A 9 31.29 12.55 18.35
N THR A 10 29.99 12.52 18.01
CA THR A 10 28.93 13.43 18.50
C THR A 10 27.66 12.64 18.79
N VAL A 11 26.75 13.19 19.63
CA VAL A 11 25.42 12.59 19.87
C VAL A 11 24.65 12.38 18.55
N LYS A 12 24.72 13.34 17.61
CA LYS A 12 24.06 13.24 16.29
C LYS A 12 24.53 12.03 15.48
N GLU A 13 25.86 11.82 15.41
CA GLU A 13 26.46 10.67 14.72
C GLU A 13 26.13 9.35 15.42
N ALA A 14 26.13 9.33 16.76
CA ALA A 14 25.75 8.16 17.53
C ALA A 14 24.29 7.75 17.27
N ILE A 15 23.37 8.73 17.15
CA ILE A 15 21.96 8.49 16.80
C ILE A 15 21.84 7.96 15.37
N SER A 16 22.46 8.63 14.38
CA SER A 16 22.32 8.24 12.96
C SER A 16 22.84 6.82 12.69
N VAL A 17 24.03 6.49 13.20
CA VAL A 17 24.62 5.13 13.09
C VAL A 17 23.70 4.08 13.69
N GLY A 18 23.03 4.39 14.81
CA GLY A 18 22.13 3.47 15.48
C GLY A 18 20.78 3.30 14.77
N LEU A 19 20.24 4.37 14.17
CA LEU A 19 19.04 4.32 13.33
C LEU A 19 19.28 3.51 12.05
N GLU A 20 20.38 3.75 11.35
CA GLU A 20 20.79 2.99 10.17
C GLU A 20 20.99 1.50 10.49
N THR A 21 21.68 1.19 11.60
CA THR A 21 21.94 -0.21 12.01
C THR A 21 20.65 -0.96 12.37
N LEU A 22 19.63 -0.26 12.87
CA LEU A 22 18.32 -0.84 13.17
C LEU A 22 17.33 -0.81 11.99
N ASN A 23 17.64 -0.04 10.93
CA ASN A 23 16.73 0.31 9.84
C ASN A 23 15.39 0.85 10.34
N LEU A 24 15.45 1.87 11.21
CA LEU A 24 14.30 2.55 11.83
C LEU A 24 14.41 4.07 11.65
N ASN A 25 13.26 4.74 11.65
CA ASN A 25 13.18 6.20 11.71
C ASN A 25 13.26 6.70 13.17
N ILE A 26 13.60 7.99 13.37
CA ILE A 26 13.71 8.59 14.72
C ILE A 26 12.41 8.49 15.53
N GLU A 27 11.24 8.55 14.87
CA GLU A 27 9.91 8.41 15.48
C GLU A 27 9.60 6.98 16.00
N GLN A 28 10.46 5.99 15.71
CA GLN A 28 10.24 4.57 16.07
C GLN A 28 11.12 4.09 17.24
N VAL A 29 11.86 5.00 17.85
CA VAL A 29 12.85 4.70 18.89
C VAL A 29 12.84 5.77 19.98
N HIS A 30 12.83 5.34 21.23
CA HIS A 30 13.17 6.19 22.36
C HIS A 30 14.70 6.31 22.46
N ILE A 31 15.23 7.54 22.43
CA ILE A 31 16.67 7.84 22.45
C ILE A 31 17.07 8.33 23.84
N GLU A 32 17.95 7.59 24.51
CA GLU A 32 18.53 7.94 25.80
C GLU A 32 20.03 8.25 25.61
N VAL A 33 20.46 9.49 25.87
CA VAL A 33 21.87 9.87 25.81
C VAL A 33 22.57 9.44 27.11
N ILE A 34 23.31 8.32 27.06
CA ILE A 34 24.05 7.77 28.20
C ILE A 34 25.30 8.62 28.51
N GLN A 35 25.96 9.15 27.47
CA GLN A 35 27.12 10.01 27.60
C GLN A 35 27.16 10.98 26.42
N SER A 36 27.24 12.28 26.68
CA SER A 36 27.56 13.29 25.67
C SER A 36 29.06 13.30 25.34
N GLU A 37 29.41 13.73 24.14
CA GLU A 37 30.82 13.85 23.76
C GLU A 37 31.56 14.88 24.62
N LYS A 38 32.85 14.64 24.84
CA LYS A 38 33.75 15.63 25.43
C LYS A 38 34.95 15.83 24.51
N LYS A 39 35.10 17.03 23.96
CA LYS A 39 36.29 17.39 23.18
C LYS A 39 37.47 17.63 24.12
N GLY A 40 38.46 16.74 24.05
CA GLY A 40 39.73 16.86 24.76
C GLY A 40 40.68 17.85 24.10
N VAL A 41 41.47 18.58 24.89
CA VAL A 41 42.45 19.55 24.35
C VAL A 41 43.56 18.77 23.64
N PHE A 42 43.79 19.06 22.36
CA PHE A 42 44.67 18.29 21.46
C PHE A 42 44.37 16.77 21.43
N GLY A 43 43.10 16.37 21.59
CA GLY A 43 42.66 14.97 21.54
C GLY A 43 42.93 14.16 22.82
N ILE A 44 43.63 14.74 23.81
CA ILE A 44 43.90 14.06 25.08
C ILE A 44 42.68 14.24 26.00
N GLY A 45 42.12 13.11 26.46
CA GLY A 45 40.93 13.10 27.33
C GLY A 45 39.61 13.32 26.59
N SER A 46 39.55 13.08 25.28
CA SER A 46 38.28 13.05 24.55
C SER A 46 37.41 11.87 24.99
N LYS A 47 36.09 12.05 24.90
CA LYS A 47 35.09 11.00 25.10
C LYS A 47 34.09 11.01 23.96
N ASP A 48 33.82 9.82 23.41
CA ASP A 48 32.76 9.62 22.42
C ASP A 48 31.37 9.76 23.06
N ALA A 49 30.40 10.18 22.25
CA ALA A 49 29.00 10.11 22.64
C ALA A 49 28.52 8.66 22.64
N ILE A 50 27.66 8.31 23.59
CA ILE A 50 27.04 7.00 23.71
C ILE A 50 25.54 7.21 23.87
N VAL A 51 24.76 6.64 22.96
CA VAL A 51 23.29 6.72 22.97
C VAL A 51 22.69 5.32 22.98
N LYS A 52 21.56 5.17 23.65
CA LYS A 52 20.79 3.94 23.71
C LYS A 52 19.46 4.17 23.01
N LEU A 53 19.26 3.43 21.92
CA LEU A 53 18.03 3.40 21.16
C LEU A 53 17.20 2.22 21.65
N THR A 54 16.03 2.51 22.21
CA THR A 54 15.04 1.49 22.57
C THR A 54 13.96 1.51 21.51
N ARG A 55 13.83 0.44 20.73
CA ARG A 55 12.74 0.34 19.75
C ARG A 55 11.41 0.42 20.49
N GLU A 56 10.63 1.47 20.18
CA GLU A 56 9.26 1.53 20.64
C GLU A 56 8.49 0.44 19.92
N GLN A 57 7.89 -0.47 20.70
CA GLN A 57 6.93 -1.40 20.14
C GLN A 57 5.66 -0.60 19.93
N VAL A 58 5.27 -0.41 18.66
CA VAL A 58 3.89 -0.04 18.33
C VAL A 58 3.00 -1.22 18.71
N GLU A 59 2.66 -1.29 19.99
CA GLU A 59 1.57 -2.13 20.45
C GLU A 59 0.31 -1.64 19.75
N LYS A 60 -0.35 -2.53 18.99
CA LYS A 60 -1.65 -2.23 18.42
C LYS A 60 -2.56 -1.77 19.55
N PRO A 61 -3.22 -0.60 19.44
CA PRO A 61 -4.02 -0.09 20.54
C PRO A 61 -5.20 -1.02 20.80
N THR A 62 -5.16 -1.72 21.93
CA THR A 62 -6.37 -2.12 22.65
C THR A 62 -7.20 -0.86 22.87
N SER A 63 -8.44 -0.92 22.39
CA SER A 63 -9.22 0.23 21.93
C SER A 63 -9.71 1.20 23.04
N PRO A 64 -10.25 2.37 22.67
CA PRO A 64 -9.95 3.67 23.26
C PRO A 64 -11.12 4.23 24.09
N ASN A 65 -11.08 5.52 24.49
CA ASN A 65 -12.21 6.49 24.44
C ASN A 65 -11.85 7.88 25.05
N PRO A 66 -12.58 9.00 24.79
CA PRO A 66 -12.82 9.59 23.46
C PRO A 66 -12.80 11.15 23.42
N THR A 67 -12.89 11.65 22.19
CA THR A 67 -13.32 12.96 21.68
C THR A 67 -14.38 13.75 22.48
N VAL A 68 -14.31 15.10 22.45
CA VAL A 68 -15.48 16.00 22.48
C VAL A 68 -15.33 17.17 21.49
N THR A 69 -16.41 17.47 20.75
CA THR A 69 -16.59 18.56 19.76
C THR A 69 -17.44 19.69 20.37
N ALA A 70 -17.52 20.95 19.90
CA ALA A 70 -17.11 21.64 18.66
C ALA A 70 -16.87 23.17 19.01
N PRO A 71 -17.04 24.22 18.16
CA PRO A 71 -17.48 24.31 16.75
C PRO A 71 -16.66 25.19 15.77
N SER A 72 -16.80 24.86 14.48
CA SER A 72 -16.79 25.77 13.31
C SER A 72 -15.62 26.74 13.08
N LYS A 73 -14.79 26.46 12.06
CA LYS A 73 -14.74 27.17 10.75
C LYS A 73 -13.56 26.69 9.89
N ASP A 74 -13.58 27.08 8.62
CA ASP A 74 -12.61 26.77 7.56
C ASP A 74 -11.13 26.80 7.98
N SER A 75 -10.35 25.78 7.57
CA SER A 75 -9.15 25.95 6.72
C SER A 75 -8.42 24.64 6.46
N GLN A 76 -7.81 24.53 5.28
CA GLN A 76 -6.89 23.44 4.91
C GLN A 76 -5.59 23.50 5.72
N LYS A 77 -5.00 22.35 6.08
CA LYS A 77 -3.55 22.25 6.33
C LYS A 77 -3.04 20.81 6.18
N GLN A 78 -1.85 20.69 5.61
CA GLN A 78 -1.13 19.43 5.41
C GLN A 78 -0.40 19.04 6.71
N GLU A 79 -0.30 17.73 6.97
CA GLU A 79 0.66 17.20 7.96
C GLU A 79 2.09 17.38 7.44
N ARG A 80 3.03 17.66 8.36
CA ARG A 80 4.43 17.94 8.04
C ARG A 80 5.32 17.08 8.94
N SER A 81 6.10 16.19 8.35
CA SER A 81 7.09 15.37 9.05
C SER A 81 8.21 16.22 9.63
N LEU A 82 8.57 15.98 10.89
CA LEU A 82 9.70 16.63 11.56
C LEU A 82 11.04 16.06 11.09
N SER A 83 12.01 16.93 10.89
CA SER A 83 13.38 16.56 10.50
C SER A 83 14.26 16.25 11.72
N LEU A 84 15.33 15.48 11.50
CA LEU A 84 16.35 15.22 12.54
C LEU A 84 16.99 16.51 13.06
N ASP A 85 17.05 17.56 12.24
CA ASP A 85 17.59 18.85 12.62
C ASP A 85 16.63 19.60 13.57
N GLU A 86 15.32 19.62 13.29
CA GLU A 86 14.30 20.22 14.19
C GLU A 86 14.22 19.52 15.56
N PHE A 87 14.48 18.20 15.63
CA PHE A 87 14.61 17.48 16.91
C PHE A 87 15.84 17.92 17.71
N LEU A 88 16.99 18.14 17.05
CA LEU A 88 18.22 18.55 17.71
C LEU A 88 18.17 20.01 18.18
N ASP A 89 17.58 20.93 17.40
CA ASP A 89 17.34 22.31 17.82
C ASP A 89 16.50 22.36 19.11
N THR A 90 15.53 21.46 19.25
CA THR A 90 14.69 21.34 20.46
C THR A 90 15.50 20.83 21.66
N TYR A 91 16.40 19.85 21.45
CA TYR A 91 17.24 19.29 22.49
C TYR A 91 18.37 20.23 22.95
N GLU A 92 18.95 21.02 22.03
CA GLU A 92 19.94 22.05 22.38
C GLU A 92 19.30 23.20 23.17
N ALA A 93 18.05 23.58 22.86
CA ALA A 93 17.30 24.60 23.60
C ALA A 93 17.00 24.22 25.07
N GLU A 94 16.83 22.93 25.39
CA GLU A 94 16.62 22.46 26.77
C GLU A 94 17.91 22.43 27.62
N VAL A 95 19.09 22.59 27.00
CA VAL A 95 20.40 22.50 27.70
C VAL A 95 20.98 23.87 28.07
N GLU A 96 20.54 24.98 27.45
CA GLU A 96 21.13 26.31 27.71
C GLU A 96 20.47 27.14 28.83
N THR A 97 19.28 26.79 29.34
CA THR A 97 18.57 27.62 30.35
C THR A 97 18.98 27.32 31.81
N THR A 98 20.25 27.51 32.16
CA THR A 98 20.68 27.78 33.55
C THR A 98 21.81 28.81 33.63
N GLN A 99 21.47 30.09 33.48
CA GLN A 99 22.24 31.21 34.01
C GLN A 99 21.37 32.48 34.08
N ASP A 100 21.57 33.28 35.13
CA ASP A 100 20.80 34.48 35.44
C ASP A 100 21.03 35.62 34.41
N ASP A 101 20.03 36.45 34.14
CA ASP A 101 19.99 37.80 34.72
C ASP A 101 18.69 38.57 34.48
N VAL A 102 18.45 39.58 35.33
CA VAL A 102 17.22 40.39 35.39
C VAL A 102 17.27 41.61 34.46
N ILE A 103 16.26 41.78 33.59
CA ILE A 103 15.86 43.10 33.07
C ILE A 103 14.32 43.20 33.08
N ILE A 104 13.81 44.29 33.66
CA ILE A 104 12.40 44.69 33.67
C ILE A 104 12.25 45.92 32.76
N ASP A 105 11.24 45.95 31.90
CA ASP A 105 10.84 47.16 31.17
C ASP A 105 9.30 47.36 31.19
N ASP A 106 8.89 48.36 31.99
CA ASP A 106 7.77 49.29 31.85
C ASP A 106 6.43 48.88 31.19
N VAL A 107 5.40 48.75 32.04
CA VAL A 107 3.99 48.96 31.69
C VAL A 107 3.61 50.42 31.89
N LYS A 108 2.88 51.00 30.93
CA LYS A 108 2.49 52.42 30.91
C LYS A 108 1.51 52.81 32.02
N ASN A 109 1.79 53.94 32.67
CA ASN A 109 0.85 54.69 33.49
C ASN A 109 -0.34 55.22 32.66
N ASN A 110 -1.49 55.34 33.32
CA ASN A 110 -2.39 56.49 33.18
C ASN A 110 -3.00 56.78 34.56
N GLU A 111 -2.97 58.05 34.95
CA GLU A 111 -3.18 58.52 36.33
C GLU A 111 -4.65 58.42 36.78
N PRO A 112 -4.92 58.61 38.10
CA PRO A 112 -5.27 59.97 38.50
C PRO A 112 -4.74 60.44 39.87
N ASN A 113 -4.40 61.73 39.89
CA ASN A 113 -4.52 62.71 40.99
C ASN A 113 -3.67 62.52 42.28
N GLU A 114 -2.70 63.42 42.39
CA GLU A 114 -2.27 64.20 43.57
C GLU A 114 -2.93 63.89 44.94
N ILE A 115 -2.10 63.76 46.00
CA ILE A 115 -2.03 64.72 47.12
C ILE A 115 -0.92 64.35 48.13
N ASP A 116 0.00 65.31 48.32
CA ASP A 116 0.66 65.73 49.58
C ASP A 116 1.49 64.73 50.42
N ASP A 117 2.81 64.80 50.20
CA ASP A 117 3.92 64.86 51.17
C ASP A 117 3.84 64.05 52.48
N GLY A 118 4.68 63.01 52.53
CA GLY A 118 5.10 62.31 53.76
C GLY A 118 6.02 63.14 54.66
N GLU A 119 5.57 64.31 55.12
CA GLU A 119 6.23 65.04 56.21
C GLU A 119 6.15 64.25 57.53
N SER A 120 7.29 64.16 58.22
CA SER A 120 7.38 63.67 59.60
C SER A 120 6.45 64.48 60.52
N TYR A 121 5.50 63.81 61.20
CA TYR A 121 4.49 64.40 62.10
C TYR A 121 5.06 64.92 63.43
N ALA A 122 6.22 65.60 63.41
CA ALA A 122 6.89 66.14 64.59
C ALA A 122 6.54 67.62 64.90
N SER A 123 5.79 68.31 64.03
CA SER A 123 5.57 69.78 64.12
C SER A 123 4.15 70.29 63.83
N LYS A 124 3.18 69.43 63.42
CA LYS A 124 1.79 69.84 63.20
C LYS A 124 0.97 69.67 64.49
N SER A 125 0.23 70.72 64.91
CA SER A 125 -0.62 70.62 66.11
C SER A 125 -1.67 69.52 65.94
N LEU A 126 -1.80 68.69 66.97
CA LEU A 126 -2.81 67.64 67.07
C LEU A 126 -4.14 68.16 67.65
N GLU A 127 -4.18 69.41 68.12
CA GLU A 127 -5.35 70.00 68.78
C GLU A 127 -6.58 70.06 67.85
N GLY A 128 -7.71 69.56 68.35
CA GLY A 128 -8.98 69.49 67.63
C GLY A 128 -9.11 68.28 66.70
N LYS A 129 -8.16 67.35 66.69
CA LYS A 129 -8.09 66.23 65.73
C LYS A 129 -8.38 64.87 66.36
N VAL A 130 -8.80 63.95 65.51
CA VAL A 130 -8.97 62.52 65.77
C VAL A 130 -8.18 61.72 64.73
N TRP A 131 -7.67 60.56 65.14
CA TRP A 131 -7.02 59.58 64.26
C TRP A 131 -7.27 58.14 64.73
N VAL A 132 -6.98 57.17 63.87
CA VAL A 132 -6.91 55.76 64.26
C VAL A 132 -5.49 55.27 64.05
N GLN A 133 -4.92 54.64 65.08
CA GLN A 133 -3.59 54.02 65.02
C GLN A 133 -3.60 52.68 65.74
N ASN A 134 -3.07 51.63 65.10
CA ASN A 134 -3.16 50.24 65.54
C ASN A 134 -4.60 49.83 65.91
N GLY A 135 -5.59 50.30 65.14
CA GLY A 135 -7.01 50.03 65.38
C GLY A 135 -7.62 50.67 66.64
N ARG A 136 -6.92 51.61 67.30
CA ARG A 136 -7.44 52.40 68.43
C ARG A 136 -7.69 53.84 68.01
N VAL A 137 -8.80 54.42 68.50
CA VAL A 137 -9.09 55.85 68.33
C VAL A 137 -8.21 56.67 69.28
N TYR A 138 -7.67 57.75 68.76
CA TYR A 138 -7.03 58.80 69.53
C TYR A 138 -7.69 60.13 69.19
N VAL A 139 -7.90 60.97 70.20
CA VAL A 139 -8.53 62.28 70.09
C VAL A 139 -7.66 63.28 70.83
N ARG A 140 -7.62 64.53 70.35
CA ARG A 140 -7.11 65.67 71.12
C ARG A 140 -8.03 66.86 70.88
N ASP A 141 -8.46 67.52 71.95
CA ASP A 141 -9.50 68.56 71.91
C ASP A 141 -8.91 69.93 71.53
N SER A 142 -9.79 70.87 71.18
CA SER A 142 -9.45 72.27 70.93
C SER A 142 -10.67 73.18 71.07
N ASP A 143 -10.48 74.37 71.64
CA ASP A 143 -11.49 75.43 71.68
C ASP A 143 -11.96 75.90 70.28
N LYS A 144 -11.27 75.48 69.21
CA LYS A 144 -11.53 75.94 67.83
C LYS A 144 -12.13 74.88 66.91
N HIS A 145 -12.01 73.59 67.23
CA HIS A 145 -12.48 72.49 66.37
C HIS A 145 -12.94 71.31 67.23
N GLN A 146 -14.15 70.81 66.97
CA GLN A 146 -14.69 69.60 67.61
C GLN A 146 -14.34 68.36 66.76
N PRO A 147 -13.57 67.39 67.27
CA PRO A 147 -13.28 66.16 66.56
C PRO A 147 -14.54 65.34 66.26
N SER A 148 -14.57 64.64 65.11
CA SER A 148 -15.70 63.79 64.73
C SER A 148 -15.30 62.53 63.96
N ILE A 149 -16.07 61.45 64.18
CA ILE A 149 -15.94 60.17 63.49
C ILE A 149 -17.17 59.89 62.65
N GLN A 150 -16.95 59.51 61.41
CA GLN A 150 -17.92 58.79 60.58
C GLN A 150 -17.61 57.28 60.62
N VAL A 151 -18.61 56.44 60.86
CA VAL A 151 -18.46 54.98 60.99
C VAL A 151 -19.01 54.28 59.75
N SER A 152 -18.16 53.51 59.06
CA SER A 152 -18.55 52.72 57.87
C SER A 152 -19.19 51.37 58.22
N LYS A 153 -19.78 50.70 57.22
CA LYS A 153 -20.38 49.36 57.40
C LYS A 153 -19.32 48.33 57.83
N GLY A 154 -19.69 47.42 58.74
CA GLY A 154 -18.84 46.31 59.21
C GLY A 154 -18.19 46.53 60.58
N VAL A 155 -18.23 47.75 61.10
CA VAL A 155 -17.77 48.13 62.44
C VAL A 155 -18.88 48.92 63.17
N LYS A 156 -18.99 48.74 64.49
CA LYS A 156 -19.82 49.59 65.37
C LYS A 156 -18.93 50.34 66.34
N LEU A 157 -19.23 51.61 66.59
CA LEU A 157 -18.55 52.39 67.62
C LEU A 157 -19.34 52.31 68.94
N LYS A 158 -18.65 51.97 70.03
CA LYS A 158 -19.12 52.18 71.39
C LYS A 158 -18.52 53.47 71.92
N LYS A 159 -19.38 54.36 72.43
CA LYS A 159 -19.03 55.60 73.11
C LYS A 159 -19.50 55.50 74.56
N ASN A 160 -18.59 55.60 75.53
CA ASN A 160 -18.88 55.53 76.97
C ASN A 160 -19.75 54.31 77.33
N SER A 161 -19.32 53.13 76.90
CA SER A 161 -19.99 51.83 77.07
C SER A 161 -21.37 51.67 76.43
N LYS A 162 -21.82 52.59 75.58
CA LYS A 162 -23.05 52.46 74.77
C LYS A 162 -22.72 52.36 73.29
N ILE A 163 -23.38 51.44 72.57
CA ILE A 163 -23.32 51.40 71.11
C ILE A 163 -23.97 52.68 70.58
N VAL A 164 -23.32 53.34 69.62
CA VAL A 164 -23.89 54.51 68.92
C VAL A 164 -24.48 54.03 67.60
N GLU A 165 -25.74 54.39 67.35
CA GLU A 165 -26.46 54.03 66.13
C GLU A 165 -26.26 55.06 65.01
N ASP A 166 -25.93 56.31 65.37
CA ASP A 166 -25.58 57.37 64.43
C ASP A 166 -24.29 57.05 63.68
N THR A 167 -24.31 57.20 62.35
CA THR A 167 -23.11 56.97 61.52
C THR A 167 -22.11 58.13 61.58
N PHE A 168 -22.46 59.27 62.17
CA PHE A 168 -21.60 60.44 62.31
C PHE A 168 -21.71 61.04 63.72
N ILE A 169 -20.58 61.14 64.42
CA ILE A 169 -20.55 61.34 65.87
C ILE A 169 -19.44 62.32 66.26
N PHE A 170 -19.78 63.37 67.03
CA PHE A 170 -18.78 64.22 67.69
C PHE A 170 -18.22 63.56 68.95
N ILE A 171 -16.92 63.72 69.17
CA ILE A 171 -16.15 63.08 70.26
C ILE A 171 -15.18 64.06 70.91
N SER A 172 -14.70 63.69 72.09
CA SER A 172 -13.77 64.46 72.91
C SER A 172 -12.67 63.56 73.51
N GLU A 173 -11.61 64.15 74.07
CA GLU A 173 -10.56 63.42 74.80
C GLU A 173 -11.09 62.58 75.97
N ASN A 174 -12.21 63.00 76.55
CA ASN A 174 -12.80 62.37 77.73
C ASN A 174 -13.74 61.20 77.39
N ASP A 175 -13.97 60.93 76.10
CA ASP A 175 -14.85 59.85 75.66
C ASP A 175 -14.09 58.51 75.54
N GLN A 176 -14.63 57.46 76.16
CA GLN A 176 -14.16 56.10 75.95
C GLN A 176 -14.72 55.56 74.62
N LEU A 177 -13.83 55.26 73.68
CA LEU A 177 -14.16 54.83 72.32
C LEU A 177 -13.62 53.43 72.03
N GLU A 178 -14.51 52.49 71.73
CA GLU A 178 -14.17 51.11 71.37
C GLU A 178 -14.86 50.67 70.08
N PHE A 179 -14.16 49.94 69.23
CA PHE A 179 -14.74 49.36 68.01
C PHE A 179 -15.17 47.90 68.25
N GLU A 180 -16.44 47.61 67.99
CA GLU A 180 -16.95 46.24 67.87
C GLU A 180 -16.93 45.85 66.39
N LEU A 181 -16.04 44.93 66.05
CA LEU A 181 -15.85 44.41 64.70
C LEU A 181 -16.75 43.21 64.45
N LEU A 182 -17.50 43.22 63.35
CA LEU A 182 -18.41 42.13 63.02
C LEU A 182 -17.69 41.07 62.18
N GLU A 183 -17.55 39.86 62.74
CA GLU A 183 -17.17 38.67 61.96
C GLU A 183 -18.34 38.21 61.08
N GLU A 184 -18.03 37.77 59.87
CA GLU A 184 -19.02 37.21 58.93
C GLU A 184 -18.56 35.83 58.46
N LYS A 185 -19.44 34.83 58.53
CA LYS A 185 -19.20 33.49 57.98
C LYS A 185 -19.96 33.34 56.67
N ARG A 186 -19.23 33.11 55.58
CA ARG A 186 -19.82 32.69 54.30
C ARG A 186 -19.67 31.17 54.19
N PRO A 187 -20.78 30.40 54.15
CA PRO A 187 -20.71 28.95 54.04
C PRO A 187 -20.22 28.53 52.65
N THR A 188 -19.62 27.35 52.58
CA THR A 188 -19.24 26.69 51.32
C THR A 188 -20.48 26.49 50.46
N LYS A 189 -20.39 26.81 49.17
CA LYS A 189 -21.40 26.40 48.18
C LYS A 189 -20.82 25.30 47.33
N TRP A 190 -21.57 24.24 47.10
CA TRP A 190 -21.09 23.10 46.32
C TRP A 190 -22.23 22.37 45.62
N SER A 191 -21.89 21.58 44.62
CA SER A 191 -22.80 20.66 43.93
C SER A 191 -22.00 19.58 43.21
N VAL A 192 -22.52 18.36 43.15
CA VAL A 192 -21.98 17.32 42.25
C VAL A 192 -22.84 17.23 40.99
N LYS A 193 -22.20 17.16 39.83
CA LYS A 193 -22.84 16.88 38.53
C LYS A 193 -22.30 15.57 37.97
N LEU A 194 -23.18 14.76 37.39
CA LEU A 194 -22.78 13.54 36.69
C LEU A 194 -22.68 13.83 35.18
N THR A 195 -21.70 13.23 34.51
CA THR A 195 -21.53 13.34 33.05
C THR A 195 -22.37 12.31 32.29
N GLU A 196 -22.39 12.39 30.95
CA GLU A 196 -23.14 11.44 30.12
C GLU A 196 -22.74 9.98 30.40
N ASN A 197 -23.74 9.10 30.42
CA ASN A 197 -23.64 7.67 30.78
C ASN A 197 -23.04 7.41 32.17
N ASP A 198 -23.17 8.36 33.11
CA ASP A 198 -22.65 8.27 34.47
C ASP A 198 -21.16 7.89 34.50
N LEU A 199 -20.36 8.49 33.62
CA LEU A 199 -18.93 8.19 33.50
C LEU A 199 -18.03 8.94 34.48
N GLN A 200 -18.44 10.11 34.96
CA GLN A 200 -17.69 10.90 35.94
C GLN A 200 -18.65 11.65 36.88
N ALA A 201 -18.22 11.84 38.13
CA ALA A 201 -18.83 12.77 39.08
C ALA A 201 -17.91 13.99 39.27
N ILE A 202 -18.43 15.18 39.00
CA ILE A 202 -17.70 16.45 39.09
C ILE A 202 -18.26 17.27 40.26
N LEU A 203 -17.42 17.52 41.26
CA LEU A 203 -17.68 18.41 42.39
C LEU A 203 -17.31 19.84 42.00
N THR A 204 -18.30 20.69 41.82
CA THR A 204 -18.12 22.14 41.83
C THR A 204 -18.11 22.62 43.27
N ILE A 205 -17.06 23.31 43.72
CA ILE A 205 -16.97 23.90 45.07
C ILE A 205 -16.57 25.38 45.03
N TYR A 206 -17.22 26.18 45.86
CA TYR A 206 -16.88 27.57 46.17
C TYR A 206 -16.56 27.66 47.66
N PRO A 207 -15.31 27.99 48.05
CA PRO A 207 -14.85 27.83 49.43
C PRO A 207 -15.64 28.65 50.45
N GLY A 208 -15.90 28.03 51.61
CA GLY A 208 -16.41 28.74 52.77
C GLY A 208 -15.31 29.60 53.39
N VAL A 209 -15.63 30.82 53.80
CA VAL A 209 -14.65 31.76 54.39
C VAL A 209 -15.18 32.41 55.66
N LEU A 210 -14.28 32.54 56.64
CA LEU A 210 -14.46 33.41 57.80
C LEU A 210 -13.84 34.77 57.48
N ILE A 211 -14.67 35.81 57.46
CA ILE A 211 -14.25 37.19 57.23
C ILE A 211 -14.06 37.86 58.57
N LYS A 212 -12.80 38.10 58.93
CA LYS A 212 -12.42 38.95 60.05
C LYS A 212 -12.18 40.35 59.55
N ARG A 213 -12.64 41.34 60.30
CA ARG A 213 -12.46 42.76 59.98
C ARG A 213 -11.44 43.37 60.93
N GLN A 214 -10.63 44.31 60.43
CA GLN A 214 -9.73 45.13 61.22
C GLN A 214 -9.94 46.59 60.84
N VAL A 215 -9.89 47.50 61.81
CA VAL A 215 -10.03 48.94 61.53
C VAL A 215 -8.79 49.42 60.78
N LYS A 216 -9.01 50.16 59.69
CA LYS A 216 -7.93 50.81 58.93
C LYS A 216 -7.41 51.99 59.73
N ASP A 217 -6.09 52.13 59.83
CA ASP A 217 -5.47 53.30 60.44
C ASP A 217 -5.69 54.55 59.55
N VAL A 218 -5.94 55.69 60.19
CA VAL A 218 -6.31 56.96 59.54
C VAL A 218 -5.52 58.08 60.19
N ALA A 219 -4.92 58.98 59.40
CA ALA A 219 -4.09 60.07 59.89
C ALA A 219 -4.87 61.18 60.63
N PRO A 220 -4.22 62.02 61.47
CA PRO A 220 -4.89 63.08 62.25
C PRO A 220 -5.60 64.16 61.42
N SER A 221 -6.94 64.17 61.53
CA SER A 221 -7.85 65.11 60.90
C SER A 221 -8.91 65.62 61.89
N TYR A 222 -9.55 66.76 61.60
CA TYR A 222 -10.70 67.25 62.39
C TYR A 222 -11.93 66.33 62.28
N GLN A 223 -12.02 65.59 61.16
CA GLN A 223 -13.04 64.59 60.88
C GLN A 223 -12.38 63.40 60.18
N ILE A 224 -12.65 62.18 60.65
CA ILE A 224 -12.19 60.94 60.01
C ILE A 224 -13.36 60.02 59.65
N THR A 225 -13.15 59.17 58.64
CA THR A 225 -14.01 58.02 58.35
C THR A 225 -13.29 56.75 58.79
N VAL A 226 -13.99 55.91 59.56
CA VAL A 226 -13.46 54.65 60.09
C VAL A 226 -13.93 53.51 59.18
N ASP A 227 -13.02 53.07 58.31
CA ASP A 227 -13.21 51.92 57.43
C ASP A 227 -12.58 50.65 58.01
N THR A 228 -12.98 49.49 57.48
CA THR A 228 -12.38 48.20 57.83
C THR A 228 -11.69 47.53 56.65
N ILE A 229 -10.56 46.90 56.90
CA ILE A 229 -9.91 45.93 56.01
C ILE A 229 -10.50 44.55 56.31
N GLU A 230 -10.94 43.83 55.28
CA GLU A 230 -11.38 42.44 55.41
C GLU A 230 -10.20 41.48 55.22
N LYS A 231 -10.10 40.49 56.11
CA LYS A 231 -9.18 39.35 55.99
C LYS A 231 -9.99 38.06 55.98
N THR A 232 -9.92 37.32 54.88
CA THR A 232 -10.52 36.00 54.72
C THR A 232 -9.59 34.91 55.26
N GLU A 233 -10.17 33.98 56.00
CA GLU A 233 -9.54 32.69 56.37
C GLU A 233 -10.42 31.57 55.84
N LEU A 234 -9.82 30.53 55.24
CA LEU A 234 -10.53 29.35 54.75
C LEU A 234 -11.28 28.67 55.90
N HIS A 235 -12.59 28.51 55.76
CA HIS A 235 -13.46 27.91 56.75
C HIS A 235 -14.60 27.17 56.05
N GLN A 236 -14.29 25.98 55.53
CA GLN A 236 -15.29 25.12 54.90
C GLN A 236 -16.40 24.77 55.91
N SER A 237 -17.65 24.88 55.46
CA SER A 237 -18.84 24.48 56.25
C SER A 237 -19.31 23.06 55.94
N ILE A 238 -18.48 22.29 55.21
CA ILE A 238 -18.70 20.89 54.83
C ILE A 238 -17.40 20.10 55.02
N THR A 239 -17.52 18.78 55.07
CA THR A 239 -16.43 17.82 55.24
C THR A 239 -16.38 16.81 54.08
N ALA A 240 -15.29 16.05 53.98
CA ALA A 240 -15.19 14.95 53.02
C ALA A 240 -16.30 13.89 53.22
N LYS A 241 -16.78 13.72 54.46
CA LYS A 241 -17.91 12.83 54.75
C LYS A 241 -19.21 13.34 54.13
N ASP A 242 -19.50 14.64 54.18
CA ASP A 242 -20.72 15.19 53.58
C ASP A 242 -20.73 15.02 52.05
N VAL A 243 -19.54 15.07 51.41
CA VAL A 243 -19.39 14.77 49.98
C VAL A 243 -19.59 13.27 49.69
N LEU A 244 -19.02 12.39 50.51
CA LEU A 244 -19.15 10.92 50.35
C LEU A 244 -20.58 10.43 50.61
N ASP A 245 -21.22 10.89 51.69
CA ASP A 245 -22.62 10.58 52.02
C ASP A 245 -23.55 11.02 50.87
N TYR A 246 -23.28 12.17 50.24
CA TYR A 246 -24.04 12.63 49.07
C TYR A 246 -23.74 11.84 47.78
N LEU A 247 -22.48 11.44 47.55
CA LEU A 247 -22.14 10.51 46.46
C LEU A 247 -22.93 9.20 46.59
N GLU A 248 -23.01 8.63 47.81
CA GLU A 248 -23.81 7.45 48.11
C GLU A 248 -25.31 7.69 47.87
N GLU A 249 -25.85 8.84 48.30
CA GLU A 249 -27.25 9.23 48.07
C GLU A 249 -27.62 9.29 46.57
N ILE A 250 -26.72 9.82 45.72
CA ILE A 250 -26.94 9.87 44.25
C ILE A 250 -26.51 8.58 43.52
N GLY A 251 -26.12 7.54 44.26
CA GLY A 251 -25.82 6.19 43.76
C GLY A 251 -24.42 5.99 43.18
N VAL A 252 -23.47 6.89 43.45
CA VAL A 252 -22.06 6.74 43.05
C VAL A 252 -21.36 5.76 43.99
N VAL A 253 -20.94 4.62 43.46
CA VAL A 253 -20.35 3.49 44.21
C VAL A 253 -19.02 2.99 43.63
N TYR A 254 -18.60 3.50 42.47
CA TYR A 254 -17.40 3.08 41.75
C TYR A 254 -16.51 4.28 41.39
N GLY A 255 -15.19 4.10 41.48
CA GLY A 255 -14.21 5.06 40.97
C GLY A 255 -13.97 6.31 41.82
N ILE A 256 -14.43 6.34 43.08
CA ILE A 256 -14.36 7.53 43.96
C ILE A 256 -12.91 7.86 44.35
N ASP A 257 -12.42 9.03 43.94
CA ASP A 257 -11.10 9.56 44.31
C ASP A 257 -11.20 10.44 45.57
N HIS A 258 -10.79 9.85 46.69
CA HIS A 258 -10.77 10.50 48.00
C HIS A 258 -9.72 11.63 48.08
N ASN A 259 -8.64 11.55 47.28
CA ASN A 259 -7.62 12.61 47.24
C ASN A 259 -8.19 13.85 46.54
N LYS A 260 -8.91 13.68 45.43
CA LYS A 260 -9.58 14.78 44.72
C LYS A 260 -10.67 15.46 45.56
N ILE A 261 -11.41 14.71 46.39
CA ILE A 261 -12.35 15.29 47.37
C ILE A 261 -11.61 16.16 48.40
N ASN A 262 -10.47 15.69 48.94
CA ASN A 262 -9.69 16.45 49.90
C ASN A 262 -9.02 17.69 49.26
N GLU A 263 -8.52 17.57 48.02
CA GLU A 263 -7.98 18.67 47.22
C GLU A 263 -9.03 19.77 47.00
N ALA A 264 -10.26 19.39 46.64
CA ALA A 264 -11.38 20.32 46.48
C ALA A 264 -11.71 21.08 47.77
N LEU A 265 -11.69 20.38 48.92
CA LEU A 265 -11.97 20.98 50.24
C LEU A 265 -10.84 21.88 50.75
N LEU A 266 -9.60 21.65 50.31
CA LEU A 266 -8.44 22.47 50.65
C LEU A 266 -8.18 23.62 49.66
N SER A 267 -8.95 23.71 48.57
CA SER A 267 -8.82 24.80 47.59
C SER A 267 -9.28 26.14 48.18
N ASP A 268 -8.43 27.17 48.09
CA ASP A 268 -8.74 28.55 48.45
C ASP A 268 -9.54 29.29 47.35
N GLU A 269 -9.43 28.86 46.10
CA GLU A 269 -10.10 29.47 44.94
C GLU A 269 -11.41 28.76 44.56
N GLY A 270 -11.55 27.48 44.93
CA GLY A 270 -12.63 26.61 44.49
C GLY A 270 -12.33 25.92 43.16
N GLY A 271 -13.39 25.57 42.43
CA GLY A 271 -13.30 24.98 41.08
C GLY A 271 -14.14 23.72 40.88
N ASP A 272 -13.94 23.09 39.73
CA ASP A 272 -14.55 21.81 39.34
C ASP A 272 -13.52 20.68 39.48
N PHE A 273 -13.85 19.67 40.29
CA PHE A 273 -12.98 18.54 40.59
C PHE A 273 -13.65 17.22 40.19
N VAL A 274 -13.00 16.41 39.36
CA VAL A 274 -13.47 15.03 39.09
C VAL A 274 -13.20 14.20 40.34
N ILE A 275 -14.27 13.81 41.06
CA ILE A 275 -14.20 13.08 42.33
C ILE A 275 -14.65 11.63 42.24
N ALA A 276 -15.21 11.21 41.10
CA ALA A 276 -15.32 9.80 40.74
C ALA A 276 -15.20 9.61 39.22
N GLU A 277 -14.56 8.53 38.78
CA GLU A 277 -14.45 8.17 37.36
C GLU A 277 -14.71 6.67 37.09
N GLY A 278 -15.64 6.41 36.17
CA GLY A 278 -15.97 5.09 35.66
C GLY A 278 -15.00 4.63 34.57
N LYS A 279 -14.96 3.31 34.35
CA LYS A 279 -14.15 2.72 33.28
C LYS A 279 -14.94 2.76 31.97
N LYS A 280 -14.48 3.55 30.99
CA LYS A 280 -15.12 3.59 29.66
C LYS A 280 -15.01 2.22 28.95
N PRO A 281 -16.02 1.82 28.15
CA PRO A 281 -15.91 0.64 27.31
C PRO A 281 -14.84 0.87 26.23
N THR A 282 -14.20 -0.21 25.80
CA THR A 282 -13.25 -0.26 24.70
C THR A 282 -14.02 -0.41 23.39
N GLU A 283 -13.78 0.43 22.37
CA GLU A 283 -14.43 0.27 21.05
C GLU A 283 -14.14 -1.11 20.42
N PRO A 284 -15.11 -1.75 19.76
CA PRO A 284 -14.86 -2.92 18.95
C PRO A 284 -14.11 -2.57 17.67
N ILE A 285 -13.51 -3.59 17.05
CA ILE A 285 -12.93 -3.50 15.71
C ILE A 285 -13.95 -4.10 14.73
N ASP A 286 -14.37 -3.32 13.74
CA ASP A 286 -15.27 -3.82 12.68
C ASP A 286 -14.50 -4.73 11.71
N GLY A 287 -15.18 -5.75 11.19
CA GLY A 287 -14.62 -6.63 10.18
C GLY A 287 -14.37 -5.88 8.87
N SER A 288 -13.26 -6.17 8.21
CA SER A 288 -12.81 -5.47 7.01
C SER A 288 -12.32 -6.44 5.94
N VAL A 289 -12.19 -5.96 4.71
CA VAL A 289 -11.59 -6.73 3.61
C VAL A 289 -10.43 -5.93 3.03
N GLU A 290 -9.27 -6.56 3.06
CA GLU A 290 -8.03 -6.08 2.45
C GLU A 290 -7.94 -6.63 1.03
N LYS A 291 -7.79 -5.75 0.03
CA LYS A 291 -7.59 -6.14 -1.37
C LYS A 291 -6.09 -6.40 -1.60
N ILE A 292 -5.76 -7.57 -2.15
CA ILE A 292 -4.36 -7.97 -2.43
C ILE A 292 -3.99 -7.76 -3.90
N VAL A 293 -4.98 -7.49 -4.77
CA VAL A 293 -4.80 -7.26 -6.21
C VAL A 293 -5.52 -5.99 -6.66
N GLU A 294 -4.98 -5.32 -7.67
CA GLU A 294 -5.67 -4.25 -8.37
C GLU A 294 -6.96 -4.78 -9.03
N THR A 295 -8.02 -3.96 -9.03
CA THR A 295 -9.28 -4.26 -9.73
C THR A 295 -9.60 -3.30 -10.87
N ASP A 296 -8.91 -2.17 -10.90
CA ASP A 296 -9.15 -1.04 -11.81
C ASP A 296 -8.11 -1.02 -12.92
N VAL A 297 -8.52 -0.65 -14.15
CA VAL A 297 -7.62 -0.61 -15.31
C VAL A 297 -6.66 0.57 -15.16
N LEU A 298 -5.36 0.29 -15.15
CA LEU A 298 -4.32 1.31 -15.12
C LEU A 298 -4.15 1.89 -16.54
N ASP A 299 -4.10 3.22 -16.64
CA ASP A 299 -3.89 3.98 -17.87
C ASP A 299 -2.66 4.87 -17.66
N PHE A 300 -1.49 4.43 -18.13
CA PHE A 300 -0.20 5.04 -17.79
C PHE A 300 -0.07 6.50 -18.26
N LEU A 301 -0.84 6.90 -19.29
CA LEU A 301 -0.93 8.30 -19.74
C LEU A 301 -1.57 9.24 -18.70
N LYS A 302 -2.21 8.71 -17.65
CA LYS A 302 -2.78 9.51 -16.53
C LYS A 302 -1.94 9.44 -15.25
N ALA A 303 -0.90 8.60 -15.23
CA ALA A 303 -0.14 8.27 -14.04
C ALA A 303 1.32 8.77 -14.08
N SER A 304 1.83 9.20 -15.24
CA SER A 304 3.19 9.74 -15.39
C SER A 304 3.19 11.27 -15.44
N GLU A 305 4.03 11.91 -14.64
CA GLU A 305 4.41 13.32 -14.81
C GLU A 305 5.57 13.47 -15.83
N ASP A 306 6.32 12.39 -16.11
CA ASP A 306 7.44 12.37 -17.06
C ASP A 306 6.99 11.87 -18.44
N GLU A 307 7.05 12.75 -19.45
CA GLU A 307 6.65 12.45 -20.84
C GLU A 307 7.61 11.49 -21.60
N HIS A 308 8.80 11.23 -21.06
CA HIS A 308 9.97 10.81 -21.89
C HIS A 308 10.26 9.29 -21.93
N GLN A 309 9.42 8.42 -21.35
CA GLN A 309 9.61 6.97 -21.41
C GLN A 309 8.33 6.12 -21.52
N ILE A 310 7.22 6.69 -22.01
CA ILE A 310 5.97 5.95 -22.18
C ILE A 310 5.98 5.23 -23.55
N ASP A 311 6.02 3.89 -23.56
CA ASP A 311 5.64 3.15 -24.77
C ASP A 311 4.13 3.25 -24.95
N TYR A 312 3.71 4.05 -25.93
CA TYR A 312 2.30 4.28 -26.26
C TYR A 312 1.54 2.99 -26.62
N ARG A 313 2.23 1.87 -26.93
CA ARG A 313 1.58 0.56 -27.09
C ARG A 313 1.20 -0.07 -25.76
N GLU A 314 2.04 0.02 -24.75
CA GLU A 314 1.79 -0.54 -23.41
C GLU A 314 1.07 0.49 -22.51
N ARG A 315 0.09 1.19 -23.08
CA ARG A 315 -0.66 2.27 -22.42
C ARG A 315 -1.54 1.77 -21.27
N LYS A 316 -2.17 0.61 -21.42
CA LYS A 316 -3.21 0.11 -20.50
C LYS A 316 -2.82 -1.24 -19.94
N GLN A 317 -2.79 -1.34 -18.62
CA GLN A 317 -2.67 -2.62 -17.93
C GLN A 317 -4.02 -3.02 -17.35
N ILE A 318 -4.54 -4.16 -17.82
CA ILE A 318 -5.80 -4.73 -17.34
C ILE A 318 -5.44 -5.69 -16.20
N PRO A 319 -5.97 -5.50 -14.98
CA PRO A 319 -5.68 -6.42 -13.89
C PRO A 319 -6.17 -7.82 -14.22
N THR A 320 -5.30 -8.79 -13.99
CA THR A 320 -5.53 -10.22 -14.24
C THR A 320 -5.07 -11.02 -13.04
N VAL A 321 -5.75 -12.13 -12.78
CA VAL A 321 -5.38 -13.09 -11.73
C VAL A 321 -5.36 -14.51 -12.29
N GLU A 322 -4.50 -15.33 -11.70
CA GLU A 322 -4.36 -16.76 -12.01
C GLU A 322 -5.18 -17.62 -11.04
N GLN A 323 -5.58 -18.81 -11.47
CA GLN A 323 -6.24 -19.80 -10.64
C GLN A 323 -5.34 -20.20 -9.46
N GLY A 324 -5.87 -20.05 -8.23
CA GLY A 324 -5.13 -20.24 -6.98
C GLY A 324 -4.59 -18.95 -6.37
N GLN A 325 -4.61 -17.82 -7.08
CA GLN A 325 -4.15 -16.54 -6.54
C GLN A 325 -5.10 -15.96 -5.48
N VAL A 326 -4.54 -15.49 -4.36
CA VAL A 326 -5.30 -14.76 -3.33
C VAL A 326 -5.61 -13.35 -3.83
N ILE A 327 -6.89 -12.97 -3.83
CA ILE A 327 -7.33 -11.64 -4.30
C ILE A 327 -7.75 -10.71 -3.16
N ALA A 328 -8.16 -11.26 -2.01
CA ALA A 328 -8.51 -10.49 -0.82
C ALA A 328 -8.36 -11.30 0.47
N ILE A 329 -8.12 -10.60 1.59
CA ILE A 329 -8.09 -11.15 2.95
C ILE A 329 -9.22 -10.54 3.77
N ILE A 330 -9.90 -11.34 4.58
CA ILE A 330 -11.00 -10.97 5.46
C ILE A 330 -10.48 -10.86 6.89
N HIS A 331 -10.48 -9.65 7.43
CA HIS A 331 -10.18 -9.43 8.84
C HIS A 331 -11.46 -9.59 9.66
N PRO A 332 -11.53 -10.51 10.63
CA PRO A 332 -12.71 -10.71 11.45
C PRO A 332 -12.95 -9.51 12.37
N ALA A 333 -14.21 -9.33 12.77
CA ALA A 333 -14.58 -8.30 13.72
C ALA A 333 -14.29 -8.76 15.17
N PHE A 334 -13.90 -7.83 16.04
CA PHE A 334 -13.58 -8.11 17.44
C PHE A 334 -14.48 -7.32 18.38
N GLU A 335 -15.02 -7.99 19.40
CA GLU A 335 -15.82 -7.33 20.44
C GLU A 335 -14.97 -6.37 21.29
N GLY A 336 -15.59 -5.26 21.69
CA GLY A 336 -15.03 -4.36 22.69
C GLY A 336 -15.08 -4.96 24.10
N LEU A 337 -14.22 -4.48 24.99
CA LEU A 337 -14.34 -4.80 26.41
C LEU A 337 -15.38 -3.90 27.08
N LYS A 338 -16.17 -4.48 27.98
CA LYS A 338 -17.23 -3.78 28.72
C LYS A 338 -16.66 -2.73 29.67
N GLY A 339 -17.33 -1.58 29.74
CA GLY A 339 -17.08 -0.52 30.71
C GLY A 339 -17.86 -0.71 32.02
N THR A 340 -17.69 0.23 32.93
CA THR A 340 -18.35 0.29 34.24
C THR A 340 -18.59 1.75 34.59
N SER A 341 -19.85 2.16 34.79
CA SER A 341 -20.19 3.52 35.21
C SER A 341 -19.80 3.76 36.67
N ILE A 342 -19.80 5.03 37.12
CA ILE A 342 -19.62 5.39 38.54
C ILE A 342 -20.70 4.81 39.45
N LYS A 343 -21.85 4.36 38.89
CA LYS A 343 -22.93 3.66 39.60
C LYS A 343 -22.73 2.14 39.66
N GLY A 344 -21.61 1.63 39.13
CA GLY A 344 -21.32 0.20 39.06
C GLY A 344 -22.09 -0.55 37.97
N GLU A 345 -22.81 0.15 37.10
CA GLU A 345 -23.55 -0.45 35.99
C GLU A 345 -22.61 -0.79 34.82
N VAL A 346 -22.87 -1.91 34.15
CA VAL A 346 -22.06 -2.39 33.02
C VAL A 346 -22.40 -1.59 31.77
N ILE A 347 -21.40 -0.93 31.19
CA ILE A 347 -21.53 -0.21 29.92
C ILE A 347 -21.12 -1.16 28.79
N GLU A 348 -22.09 -1.67 28.04
CA GLU A 348 -21.83 -2.50 26.86
C GLU A 348 -21.23 -1.65 25.72
N PRO A 349 -20.18 -2.13 25.02
CA PRO A 349 -19.69 -1.46 23.81
C PRO A 349 -20.73 -1.56 22.68
N ARG A 350 -20.58 -0.74 21.63
CA ARG A 350 -21.33 -0.96 20.38
C ARG A 350 -21.05 -2.37 19.86
N LYS A 351 -21.99 -2.97 19.14
CA LYS A 351 -21.72 -4.25 18.47
C LYS A 351 -20.72 -4.03 17.31
N PRO A 352 -19.72 -4.93 17.14
CA PRO A 352 -18.92 -4.96 15.93
C PRO A 352 -19.79 -5.21 14.69
N LYS A 353 -19.38 -4.64 13.56
CA LYS A 353 -19.95 -4.93 12.25
C LYS A 353 -19.18 -6.10 11.63
N GLU A 354 -19.84 -7.23 11.44
CA GLU A 354 -19.28 -8.33 10.64
C GLU A 354 -19.26 -7.96 9.15
N ILE A 355 -18.34 -8.57 8.40
CA ILE A 355 -18.26 -8.42 6.95
C ILE A 355 -18.78 -9.69 6.27
N ASN A 356 -19.75 -9.53 5.37
CA ASN A 356 -20.41 -10.62 4.66
C ASN A 356 -19.85 -10.70 3.24
N VAL A 357 -18.99 -11.70 3.00
CA VAL A 357 -18.38 -11.92 1.69
C VAL A 357 -19.19 -12.95 0.91
N LYS A 358 -19.64 -12.56 -0.28
CA LYS A 358 -20.35 -13.41 -1.23
C LYS A 358 -19.54 -13.58 -2.50
N THR A 359 -18.90 -14.74 -2.63
CA THR A 359 -18.24 -15.15 -3.86
C THR A 359 -19.26 -15.45 -4.96
N GLN A 360 -18.86 -15.22 -6.21
CA GLN A 360 -19.56 -15.63 -7.41
C GLN A 360 -18.61 -16.46 -8.29
N LYS A 361 -18.99 -16.69 -9.57
CA LYS A 361 -18.16 -17.44 -10.52
C LYS A 361 -16.72 -16.89 -10.55
N GLY A 362 -15.75 -17.81 -10.57
CA GLY A 362 -14.33 -17.50 -10.60
C GLY A 362 -13.69 -17.18 -9.25
N THR A 363 -14.45 -17.18 -8.15
CA THR A 363 -13.89 -16.96 -6.79
C THR A 363 -14.42 -17.97 -5.78
N ILE A 364 -13.58 -18.35 -4.83
CA ILE A 364 -13.93 -19.17 -3.67
C ILE A 364 -13.48 -18.47 -2.38
N LEU A 365 -14.17 -18.78 -1.27
CA LEU A 365 -13.78 -18.35 0.06
C LEU A 365 -13.16 -19.56 0.75
N LEU A 366 -11.88 -19.43 1.12
CA LEU A 366 -11.10 -20.43 1.82
C LEU A 366 -10.60 -19.79 3.12
N ASP A 367 -11.19 -20.21 4.25
CA ASP A 367 -10.95 -19.63 5.57
C ASP A 367 -11.14 -18.10 5.59
N ASP A 368 -10.06 -17.35 5.77
CA ASP A 368 -9.99 -15.89 5.79
C ASP A 368 -9.67 -15.27 4.41
N LYS A 369 -9.54 -16.07 3.34
CA LYS A 369 -9.04 -15.61 2.03
C LYS A 369 -10.05 -15.82 0.92
N VAL A 370 -10.21 -14.79 0.09
CA VAL A 370 -10.85 -14.94 -1.22
C VAL A 370 -9.77 -15.33 -2.23
N VAL A 371 -9.96 -16.47 -2.87
CA VAL A 371 -9.03 -17.04 -3.85
C VAL A 371 -9.70 -17.10 -5.22
N ALA A 372 -8.96 -16.79 -6.28
CA ALA A 372 -9.39 -16.99 -7.66
C ALA A 372 -9.46 -18.49 -7.98
N ASN A 373 -10.58 -18.96 -8.51
CA ASN A 373 -10.77 -20.35 -8.94
C ASN A 373 -10.66 -20.51 -10.46
N GLU A 374 -10.52 -19.39 -11.18
CA GLU A 374 -10.43 -19.33 -12.65
C GLU A 374 -9.50 -18.17 -13.01
N ASN A 375 -8.77 -18.27 -14.13
CA ASN A 375 -8.00 -17.15 -14.67
C ASN A 375 -8.95 -16.04 -15.19
N GLY A 376 -8.56 -14.76 -15.05
CA GLY A 376 -9.28 -13.65 -15.68
C GLY A 376 -9.14 -12.32 -14.92
N ARG A 377 -10.08 -11.38 -15.16
CA ARG A 377 -10.08 -10.09 -14.45
C ARG A 377 -10.74 -10.22 -13.07
N PRO A 378 -10.08 -9.86 -11.95
CA PRO A 378 -10.71 -9.81 -10.64
C PRO A 378 -11.69 -8.63 -10.55
N PHE A 379 -12.78 -8.84 -9.83
CA PHE A 379 -13.74 -7.77 -9.52
C PHE A 379 -14.19 -7.90 -8.06
N ILE A 380 -13.97 -6.85 -7.28
CA ILE A 380 -14.29 -6.77 -5.86
C ILE A 380 -15.14 -5.51 -5.62
N GLU A 381 -16.46 -5.68 -5.50
CA GLU A 381 -17.40 -4.62 -5.15
C GLU A 381 -17.74 -4.71 -3.66
N GLN A 382 -17.49 -3.64 -2.91
CA GLN A 382 -17.92 -3.49 -1.52
C GLN A 382 -19.00 -2.43 -1.40
N ARG A 383 -20.06 -2.74 -0.65
CA ARG A 383 -21.07 -1.78 -0.19
C ARG A 383 -21.34 -2.05 1.28
N ASP A 384 -20.98 -1.10 2.14
CA ASP A 384 -21.00 -1.26 3.59
C ASP A 384 -20.28 -2.55 4.03
N GLN A 385 -21.02 -3.47 4.65
CA GLN A 385 -20.58 -4.78 5.14
C GLN A 385 -20.65 -5.88 4.07
N PHE A 386 -21.18 -5.62 2.88
CA PHE A 386 -21.35 -6.64 1.84
C PHE A 386 -20.25 -6.53 0.79
N VAL A 387 -19.46 -7.58 0.65
CA VAL A 387 -18.42 -7.68 -0.39
C VAL A 387 -18.83 -8.77 -1.39
N LYS A 388 -18.84 -8.43 -2.68
CA LYS A 388 -19.05 -9.36 -3.77
C LYS A 388 -17.76 -9.51 -4.56
N THR A 389 -17.36 -10.75 -4.78
CA THR A 389 -16.17 -11.08 -5.56
C THR A 389 -16.53 -11.99 -6.73
N LYS A 390 -15.85 -11.79 -7.87
CA LYS A 390 -15.93 -12.65 -9.05
C LYS A 390 -14.65 -12.52 -9.87
N VAL A 391 -14.37 -13.49 -10.73
CA VAL A 391 -13.41 -13.35 -11.83
C VAL A 391 -14.19 -13.38 -13.14
N LEU A 392 -13.86 -12.46 -14.05
CA LEU A 392 -14.39 -12.44 -15.41
C LEU A 392 -13.39 -13.13 -16.33
N GLN A 393 -13.73 -14.33 -16.80
CA GLN A 393 -12.89 -15.11 -17.72
C GLN A 393 -12.82 -14.53 -19.14
N GLN A 394 -13.74 -13.64 -19.52
CA GLN A 394 -13.78 -13.01 -20.84
C GLN A 394 -13.67 -11.49 -20.74
N MET A 395 -12.74 -10.93 -21.51
CA MET A 395 -12.61 -9.50 -21.76
C MET A 395 -13.21 -9.15 -23.13
N VAL A 396 -14.03 -8.10 -23.18
CA VAL A 396 -14.55 -7.55 -24.45
C VAL A 396 -13.94 -6.18 -24.67
N HIS A 397 -13.23 -6.02 -25.78
CA HIS A 397 -12.76 -4.72 -26.28
C HIS A 397 -13.74 -4.24 -27.34
N GLU A 398 -14.36 -3.08 -27.09
CA GLU A 398 -15.30 -2.47 -28.01
C GLU A 398 -14.56 -1.56 -29.00
N GLY A 399 -14.68 -1.86 -30.30
CA GLY A 399 -14.00 -1.15 -31.37
C GLY A 399 -12.67 -1.78 -31.78
N ASN A 400 -11.78 -0.96 -32.35
CA ASN A 400 -10.53 -1.39 -32.94
C ASN A 400 -9.41 -1.50 -31.90
N VAL A 401 -8.44 -2.37 -32.17
CA VAL A 401 -7.16 -2.39 -31.46
C VAL A 401 -6.14 -1.61 -32.28
N ASP A 402 -5.65 -0.51 -31.71
CA ASP A 402 -4.79 0.49 -32.32
C ASP A 402 -3.99 1.28 -31.28
N MET A 403 -3.23 2.30 -31.71
CA MET A 403 -2.41 3.14 -30.83
C MET A 403 -3.21 3.87 -29.72
N GLU A 404 -4.54 4.01 -29.83
CA GLU A 404 -5.36 4.57 -28.75
C GLU A 404 -5.74 3.49 -27.72
N SER A 405 -6.01 2.26 -28.16
CA SER A 405 -6.25 1.14 -27.25
C SER A 405 -4.98 0.71 -26.53
N GLY A 406 -3.86 0.66 -27.25
CA GLY A 406 -2.65 -0.07 -26.90
C GLY A 406 -2.75 -1.57 -27.25
N ASN A 407 -1.67 -2.29 -26.97
CA ASN A 407 -1.62 -3.75 -26.92
C ASN A 407 -2.61 -4.27 -25.87
N ILE A 408 -3.02 -5.54 -26.01
CA ILE A 408 -3.97 -6.17 -25.09
C ILE A 408 -3.39 -7.50 -24.60
N HIS A 409 -3.08 -7.57 -23.30
CA HIS A 409 -2.63 -8.78 -22.62
C HIS A 409 -3.69 -9.19 -21.59
N PHE A 410 -4.20 -10.42 -21.65
CA PHE A 410 -5.27 -10.87 -20.78
C PHE A 410 -5.22 -12.37 -20.46
N GLN A 411 -5.27 -12.74 -19.18
CA GLN A 411 -5.29 -14.13 -18.73
C GLN A 411 -6.71 -14.73 -18.78
N GLY A 412 -7.26 -14.83 -19.99
CA GLY A 412 -8.60 -15.36 -20.25
C GLY A 412 -8.99 -15.15 -21.71
N ASP A 413 -10.25 -15.38 -22.05
CA ASP A 413 -10.76 -15.19 -23.41
C ASP A 413 -10.80 -13.69 -23.78
N ILE A 414 -10.32 -13.34 -24.98
CA ILE A 414 -10.40 -11.99 -25.53
C ILE A 414 -11.43 -11.95 -26.66
N ARG A 415 -12.32 -10.96 -26.64
CA ARG A 415 -13.20 -10.63 -27.76
C ARG A 415 -12.97 -9.20 -28.24
N ILE A 416 -12.64 -9.03 -29.50
CA ILE A 416 -12.50 -7.73 -30.18
C ILE A 416 -13.70 -7.53 -31.10
N THR A 417 -14.44 -6.43 -30.96
CA THR A 417 -15.62 -6.18 -31.81
C THR A 417 -15.30 -5.48 -33.14
N GLY A 418 -14.13 -4.83 -33.26
CA GLY A 418 -13.60 -4.24 -34.50
C GLY A 418 -12.38 -4.97 -35.08
N GLN A 419 -11.53 -4.22 -35.80
CA GLN A 419 -10.30 -4.73 -36.44
C GLN A 419 -9.06 -4.58 -35.54
N VAL A 420 -8.01 -5.35 -35.81
CA VAL A 420 -6.68 -5.16 -35.21
C VAL A 420 -5.77 -4.50 -36.25
N THR A 421 -5.14 -3.40 -35.86
CA THR A 421 -4.33 -2.55 -36.76
C THR A 421 -2.83 -2.83 -36.63
N GLU A 422 -2.04 -2.23 -37.54
CA GLU A 422 -0.63 -2.57 -37.73
C GLU A 422 0.24 -2.29 -36.49
N ASN A 423 1.18 -3.20 -36.23
CA ASN A 423 2.13 -3.16 -35.11
C ASN A 423 1.50 -3.22 -33.71
N MET A 424 0.28 -3.76 -33.62
CA MET A 424 -0.40 -4.11 -32.35
C MET A 424 -0.20 -5.58 -31.99
N THR A 425 -0.16 -5.86 -30.69
CA THR A 425 -0.08 -7.22 -30.14
C THR A 425 -1.31 -7.52 -29.28
N ILE A 426 -1.86 -8.73 -29.44
CA ILE A 426 -2.87 -9.31 -28.57
C ILE A 426 -2.33 -10.62 -28.02
N SER A 427 -2.32 -10.78 -26.69
CA SER A 427 -1.91 -11.99 -25.98
C SER A 427 -3.00 -12.46 -25.01
N SER A 428 -3.39 -13.72 -25.14
CA SER A 428 -4.56 -14.30 -24.48
C SER A 428 -4.23 -15.64 -23.82
N GLY A 429 -4.39 -15.74 -22.51
CA GLY A 429 -4.37 -17.03 -21.78
C GLY A 429 -5.60 -17.92 -22.04
N GLY A 430 -6.61 -17.40 -22.74
CA GLY A 430 -7.75 -18.16 -23.26
C GLY A 430 -7.83 -18.13 -24.79
N SER A 431 -9.04 -18.14 -25.33
CA SER A 431 -9.32 -18.04 -26.77
C SER A 431 -9.47 -16.60 -27.25
N VAL A 432 -9.09 -16.30 -28.50
CA VAL A 432 -9.26 -14.97 -29.12
C VAL A 432 -10.35 -14.99 -30.18
N LEU A 433 -11.34 -14.10 -30.05
CA LEU A 433 -12.41 -13.89 -31.03
C LEU A 433 -12.32 -12.47 -31.61
N ILE A 434 -12.02 -12.35 -32.90
CA ILE A 434 -11.96 -11.06 -33.61
C ILE A 434 -13.08 -11.01 -34.65
N ASN A 435 -13.97 -10.02 -34.52
CA ASN A 435 -15.13 -9.85 -35.38
C ASN A 435 -14.81 -9.33 -36.79
N ASP A 436 -13.64 -8.69 -36.98
CA ASP A 436 -13.23 -8.12 -38.26
C ASP A 436 -11.81 -8.60 -38.65
N THR A 437 -11.04 -7.75 -39.31
CA THR A 437 -9.80 -8.04 -40.02
C THR A 437 -8.58 -7.76 -39.14
N VAL A 438 -7.50 -8.51 -39.36
CA VAL A 438 -6.22 -8.35 -38.65
C VAL A 438 -5.16 -7.94 -39.68
N ASN A 439 -4.57 -6.76 -39.52
CA ASN A 439 -3.60 -6.19 -40.47
C ASN A 439 -2.29 -5.87 -39.75
N GLY A 440 -1.15 -6.40 -40.22
CA GLY A 440 0.18 -6.05 -39.71
C GLY A 440 0.41 -6.33 -38.22
N ALA A 441 -0.32 -7.27 -37.63
CA ALA A 441 -0.43 -7.45 -36.17
C ALA A 441 0.04 -8.83 -35.69
N VAL A 442 0.22 -8.97 -34.38
CA VAL A 442 0.66 -10.21 -33.74
C VAL A 442 -0.42 -10.69 -32.76
N ILE A 443 -0.96 -11.90 -32.97
CA ILE A 443 -2.04 -12.47 -32.15
C ILE A 443 -1.58 -13.81 -31.56
N HIS A 444 -1.54 -13.90 -30.23
CA HIS A 444 -1.23 -15.12 -29.49
C HIS A 444 -2.41 -15.53 -28.61
N ALA A 445 -2.75 -16.82 -28.62
CA ALA A 445 -3.75 -17.42 -27.75
C ALA A 445 -3.28 -18.78 -27.24
N SER A 446 -3.42 -19.06 -25.95
CA SER A 446 -3.14 -20.39 -25.39
C SER A 446 -4.17 -21.45 -25.80
N LYS A 447 -5.34 -21.02 -26.29
CA LYS A 447 -6.39 -21.87 -26.88
C LYS A 447 -6.65 -21.48 -28.34
N SER A 448 -7.90 -21.51 -28.79
CA SER A 448 -8.30 -21.26 -30.17
C SER A 448 -8.30 -19.77 -30.56
N ILE A 449 -8.16 -19.51 -31.87
CA ILE A 449 -8.31 -18.18 -32.47
C ILE A 449 -9.38 -18.23 -33.57
N GLN A 450 -10.41 -17.40 -33.46
CA GLN A 450 -11.44 -17.24 -34.49
C GLN A 450 -11.46 -15.79 -35.01
N ILE A 451 -11.21 -15.61 -36.30
CA ILE A 451 -11.15 -14.30 -36.98
C ILE A 451 -12.19 -14.29 -38.11
N TYR A 452 -13.29 -13.56 -37.93
CA TYR A 452 -14.35 -13.48 -38.95
C TYR A 452 -13.95 -12.68 -40.21
N GLY A 453 -12.94 -11.81 -40.10
CA GLY A 453 -12.35 -11.07 -41.21
C GLY A 453 -11.18 -11.79 -41.91
N SER A 454 -10.35 -11.02 -42.60
CA SER A 454 -9.13 -11.53 -43.23
C SER A 454 -7.91 -11.28 -42.34
N VAL A 455 -6.82 -12.03 -42.56
CA VAL A 455 -5.54 -11.87 -41.87
C VAL A 455 -4.49 -11.49 -42.92
N ASN A 456 -3.96 -10.27 -42.81
CA ASN A 456 -3.06 -9.67 -43.80
C ASN A 456 -1.74 -9.23 -43.15
N ALA A 457 -0.60 -9.69 -43.66
CA ALA A 457 0.74 -9.30 -43.17
C ALA A 457 0.94 -9.48 -41.66
N SER A 458 0.31 -10.50 -41.08
CA SER A 458 0.18 -10.71 -39.63
C SER A 458 0.69 -12.07 -39.19
N ASP A 459 1.12 -12.16 -37.94
CA ASP A 459 1.50 -13.39 -37.22
C ASP A 459 0.35 -13.81 -36.30
N VAL A 460 -0.14 -15.05 -36.44
CA VAL A 460 -1.25 -15.58 -35.62
C VAL A 460 -0.88 -16.98 -35.12
N SER A 461 -0.91 -17.19 -33.80
CA SER A 461 -0.59 -18.48 -33.20
C SER A 461 -1.51 -18.91 -32.06
N ALA A 462 -1.89 -20.18 -32.02
CA ALA A 462 -2.93 -20.72 -31.15
C ALA A 462 -2.55 -22.08 -30.53
N GLY A 463 -2.91 -22.31 -29.27
CA GLY A 463 -2.98 -23.65 -28.66
C GLY A 463 -1.83 -24.06 -27.74
N GLY A 464 -1.04 -23.13 -27.20
CA GLY A 464 0.01 -23.45 -26.23
C GLY A 464 0.19 -22.40 -25.13
N GLU A 465 0.46 -22.84 -23.91
CA GLU A 465 0.85 -21.95 -22.79
C GLU A 465 2.19 -21.26 -23.07
N VAL A 466 3.16 -22.01 -23.62
CA VAL A 466 4.41 -21.48 -24.17
C VAL A 466 4.18 -21.06 -25.63
N ASN A 467 4.76 -19.94 -26.06
CA ASN A 467 4.69 -19.44 -27.44
C ASN A 467 4.91 -20.57 -28.47
N VAL A 468 3.91 -20.84 -29.31
CA VAL A 468 3.90 -21.98 -30.24
C VAL A 468 5.02 -21.89 -31.29
N GLU A 469 5.48 -20.68 -31.63
CA GLU A 469 6.67 -20.49 -32.49
C GLU A 469 7.94 -21.02 -31.82
N LEU A 470 8.11 -20.76 -30.53
CA LEU A 470 9.23 -21.26 -29.72
C LEU A 470 9.16 -22.79 -29.59
N GLN A 471 7.97 -23.35 -29.37
CA GLN A 471 7.77 -24.80 -29.33
C GLN A 471 8.12 -25.47 -30.67
N HIS A 472 7.66 -24.90 -31.80
CA HIS A 472 7.98 -25.46 -33.11
C HIS A 472 9.47 -25.33 -33.45
N ALA A 473 10.10 -24.22 -33.07
CA ALA A 473 11.55 -24.07 -33.18
C ALA A 473 12.30 -25.14 -32.38
N LEU A 474 11.83 -25.47 -31.16
CA LEU A 474 12.36 -26.60 -30.37
C LEU A 474 12.17 -27.93 -31.10
N LYS A 475 10.94 -28.26 -31.53
CA LYS A 475 10.60 -29.50 -32.25
C LYS A 475 11.50 -29.71 -33.47
N THR A 476 11.61 -28.68 -34.32
CA THR A 476 12.46 -28.69 -35.52
C THR A 476 13.95 -28.88 -35.18
N LEU A 477 14.44 -28.18 -34.16
CA LEU A 477 15.85 -28.31 -33.72
C LEU A 477 16.14 -29.66 -33.06
N HIS A 478 15.18 -30.23 -32.35
CA HIS A 478 15.29 -31.55 -31.76
C HIS A 478 15.43 -32.60 -32.85
N THR A 479 14.54 -32.62 -33.86
CA THR A 479 14.65 -33.54 -35.01
C THR A 479 16.02 -33.42 -35.72
N GLN A 480 16.51 -32.20 -35.95
CA GLN A 480 17.82 -31.99 -36.58
C GLN A 480 18.99 -32.46 -35.68
N SER A 481 18.90 -32.24 -34.37
CA SER A 481 19.95 -32.59 -33.41
C SER A 481 19.99 -34.09 -33.12
N ASP A 482 18.83 -34.76 -33.01
CA ASP A 482 18.71 -36.21 -32.88
C ASP A 482 19.27 -36.93 -34.11
N GLN A 483 18.91 -36.50 -35.33
CA GLN A 483 19.47 -37.05 -36.57
C GLN A 483 20.99 -36.88 -36.64
N LEU A 484 21.51 -35.70 -36.26
CA LEU A 484 22.96 -35.44 -36.20
C LEU A 484 23.64 -36.32 -35.14
N TYR A 485 23.04 -36.45 -33.95
CA TYR A 485 23.53 -37.32 -32.87
C TYR A 485 23.61 -38.78 -33.32
N ARG A 486 22.54 -39.35 -33.89
CA ARG A 486 22.49 -40.74 -34.38
C ARG A 486 23.55 -41.01 -35.46
N LEU A 487 23.76 -40.07 -36.38
CA LEU A 487 24.81 -40.21 -37.40
C LEU A 487 26.22 -40.21 -36.78
N ILE A 488 26.48 -39.34 -35.81
CA ILE A 488 27.76 -39.32 -35.09
C ILE A 488 27.93 -40.59 -34.27
N GLU A 489 26.91 -41.03 -33.54
CA GLU A 489 26.92 -42.28 -32.78
C GLU A 489 27.25 -43.48 -33.68
N GLN A 490 26.60 -43.63 -34.83
CA GLN A 490 26.91 -44.68 -35.81
C GLN A 490 28.35 -44.62 -36.32
N ILE A 491 28.87 -43.42 -36.63
CA ILE A 491 30.26 -43.23 -37.06
C ILE A 491 31.22 -43.63 -35.92
N VAL A 492 31.00 -43.16 -34.69
CA VAL A 492 31.82 -43.45 -33.51
C VAL A 492 31.79 -44.93 -33.15
N GLN A 493 30.65 -45.59 -33.32
CA GLN A 493 30.50 -47.03 -33.07
C GLN A 493 31.11 -47.91 -34.16
N SER A 494 31.45 -47.38 -35.33
CA SER A 494 32.06 -48.14 -36.43
C SER A 494 33.47 -48.64 -36.11
N GLU A 495 33.84 -49.83 -36.61
CA GLU A 495 35.15 -50.43 -36.37
C GLU A 495 36.30 -49.57 -36.91
N SER A 496 36.10 -48.96 -38.08
CA SER A 496 37.10 -48.07 -38.72
C SER A 496 37.39 -46.82 -37.89
N PHE A 497 36.41 -46.32 -37.13
CA PHE A 497 36.60 -45.16 -36.26
C PHE A 497 37.27 -45.55 -34.93
N LYS A 498 36.84 -46.67 -34.33
CA LYS A 498 37.42 -47.24 -33.09
C LYS A 498 38.91 -47.59 -33.21
N GLN A 499 39.40 -47.86 -34.42
CA GLN A 499 40.83 -48.11 -34.70
C GLN A 499 41.66 -46.83 -34.90
N SER A 500 41.04 -45.65 -34.93
CA SER A 500 41.73 -44.36 -35.10
C SER A 500 42.21 -43.77 -33.77
N GLN A 501 43.32 -43.04 -33.77
CA GLN A 501 43.92 -42.43 -32.56
C GLN A 501 43.17 -41.18 -32.05
N PHE A 502 41.94 -40.93 -32.52
CA PHE A 502 41.21 -39.68 -32.30
C PHE A 502 39.79 -39.97 -31.81
N SER A 503 39.57 -40.19 -30.51
CA SER A 503 38.24 -40.49 -29.95
C SER A 503 37.39 -39.25 -29.66
N ASP A 504 37.99 -38.19 -29.09
CA ASP A 504 37.21 -37.08 -28.49
C ASP A 504 37.27 -35.80 -29.33
N ALA A 505 38.48 -35.42 -29.81
CA ALA A 505 38.67 -34.29 -30.72
C ALA A 505 37.97 -34.49 -32.09
N SER A 506 37.66 -35.74 -32.42
CA SER A 506 36.93 -36.13 -33.63
C SER A 506 35.44 -35.87 -33.53
N VAL A 507 34.78 -36.02 -32.37
CA VAL A 507 33.33 -35.77 -32.22
C VAL A 507 33.00 -34.30 -32.53
N SER A 508 33.74 -33.35 -31.95
CA SER A 508 33.59 -31.92 -32.26
C SER A 508 33.85 -31.61 -33.75
N SER A 509 34.76 -32.36 -34.37
CA SER A 509 35.06 -32.26 -35.81
C SER A 509 33.94 -32.85 -36.69
N LEU A 510 33.30 -33.94 -36.26
CA LEU A 510 32.14 -34.55 -36.92
C LEU A 510 30.91 -33.65 -36.83
N VAL A 511 30.63 -33.06 -35.66
CA VAL A 511 29.57 -32.03 -35.50
C VAL A 511 29.79 -30.89 -36.48
N THR A 512 31.03 -30.37 -36.55
CA THR A 512 31.38 -29.25 -37.45
C THR A 512 31.23 -29.65 -38.92
N MET A 513 31.70 -30.84 -39.31
CA MET A 513 31.59 -31.32 -40.68
C MET A 513 30.13 -31.59 -41.09
N LEU A 514 29.32 -32.18 -40.23
CA LEU A 514 27.93 -32.54 -40.53
C LEU A 514 27.03 -31.29 -40.53
N LYS A 515 27.20 -30.35 -39.59
CA LYS A 515 26.41 -29.10 -39.58
C LYS A 515 26.63 -28.28 -40.86
N GLU A 516 27.85 -28.28 -41.41
CA GLU A 516 28.18 -27.55 -42.64
C GLU A 516 27.78 -28.28 -43.93
N LYS A 517 27.80 -29.62 -43.96
CA LYS A 517 27.62 -30.41 -45.21
C LYS A 517 26.27 -31.12 -45.34
N ARG A 518 25.53 -31.31 -44.25
CA ARG A 518 24.26 -32.06 -44.20
C ARG A 518 23.11 -31.24 -43.62
N PHE A 519 23.37 -30.43 -42.60
CA PHE A 519 22.33 -29.70 -41.85
C PHE A 519 22.42 -28.18 -42.05
N ASN A 520 22.42 -27.74 -43.31
CA ASN A 520 22.76 -26.38 -43.73
C ASN A 520 21.92 -25.26 -43.06
N ASN A 521 20.69 -25.58 -42.63
CA ASN A 521 19.76 -24.64 -41.96
C ASN A 521 19.82 -24.70 -40.42
N LEU A 522 20.59 -25.61 -39.82
CA LEU A 522 20.64 -25.81 -38.37
C LEU A 522 21.12 -24.53 -37.64
N MET A 523 22.15 -23.87 -38.16
CA MET A 523 22.65 -22.62 -37.55
C MET A 523 21.67 -21.45 -37.62
N SER A 524 20.82 -21.35 -38.65
CA SER A 524 19.75 -20.34 -38.67
C SER A 524 18.67 -20.67 -37.66
N ASN A 525 18.25 -21.94 -37.60
CA ASN A 525 17.23 -22.40 -36.67
C ASN A 525 17.66 -22.17 -35.21
N VAL A 526 18.92 -22.47 -34.86
CA VAL A 526 19.47 -22.24 -33.51
C VAL A 526 19.48 -20.75 -33.16
N ARG A 527 19.82 -19.84 -34.09
CA ARG A 527 19.75 -18.40 -33.84
C ARG A 527 18.32 -17.92 -33.61
N THR A 528 17.35 -18.43 -34.39
CA THR A 528 15.93 -18.12 -34.22
C THR A 528 15.43 -18.59 -32.87
N PHE A 529 15.72 -19.83 -32.48
CA PHE A 529 15.35 -20.37 -31.17
C PHE A 529 15.91 -19.56 -30.01
N ILE A 530 17.22 -19.24 -30.02
CA ILE A 530 17.84 -18.39 -28.99
C ILE A 530 17.14 -17.03 -28.92
N LYS A 531 16.86 -16.39 -30.06
CA LYS A 531 16.12 -15.12 -30.09
C LYS A 531 14.73 -15.25 -29.46
N LEU A 532 13.99 -16.32 -29.76
CA LEU A 532 12.67 -16.56 -29.18
C LEU A 532 12.73 -16.79 -27.66
N VAL A 533 13.70 -17.57 -27.16
CA VAL A 533 13.94 -17.74 -25.71
C VAL A 533 14.29 -16.41 -25.04
N ASP A 534 15.15 -15.60 -25.66
CA ASP A 534 15.52 -14.27 -25.16
C ASP A 534 14.32 -13.30 -25.16
N GLN A 535 13.37 -13.44 -26.09
CA GLN A 535 12.13 -12.63 -26.15
C GLN A 535 11.09 -13.05 -25.10
N GLU A 536 10.96 -14.36 -24.84
CA GLU A 536 10.00 -14.93 -23.91
C GLU A 536 10.54 -15.06 -22.46
N GLU A 537 11.75 -14.56 -22.16
CA GLU A 537 12.44 -14.75 -20.88
C GLU A 537 11.59 -14.42 -19.62
N LYS A 538 10.67 -13.45 -19.73
CA LYS A 538 9.79 -13.05 -18.61
C LYS A 538 8.63 -14.04 -18.34
N PHE A 539 8.28 -14.87 -19.32
CA PHE A 539 7.13 -15.77 -19.27
C PHE A 539 7.55 -17.25 -19.16
N LEU A 540 8.80 -17.57 -19.51
CA LEU A 540 9.39 -18.88 -19.31
C LEU A 540 9.74 -19.10 -17.83
N ALA A 541 8.86 -19.78 -17.10
CA ALA A 541 9.07 -20.16 -15.70
C ALA A 541 10.18 -21.23 -15.51
N ASP A 542 10.56 -21.95 -16.57
CA ASP A 542 11.54 -23.03 -16.53
C ASP A 542 12.90 -22.60 -17.12
N GLU A 543 13.94 -22.66 -16.29
CA GLU A 543 15.34 -22.40 -16.64
C GLU A 543 15.91 -23.42 -17.64
N GLU A 544 15.26 -24.57 -17.86
CA GLU A 544 15.67 -25.55 -18.87
C GLU A 544 15.68 -24.97 -20.30
N TRP A 545 14.75 -24.07 -20.65
CA TRP A 545 14.76 -23.40 -21.97
C TRP A 545 16.03 -22.59 -22.20
N LYS A 546 16.44 -21.82 -21.18
CA LYS A 546 17.67 -21.01 -21.21
C LYS A 546 18.90 -21.90 -21.27
N LYS A 547 18.90 -23.02 -20.53
CA LYS A 547 19.97 -24.02 -20.57
C LYS A 547 20.11 -24.64 -21.97
N VAL A 548 19.01 -25.11 -22.57
CA VAL A 548 19.01 -25.67 -23.93
C VAL A 548 19.46 -24.62 -24.96
N ALA A 549 18.95 -23.38 -24.89
CA ALA A 549 19.38 -22.29 -25.78
C ALA A 549 20.90 -22.01 -25.67
N LYS A 550 21.43 -22.03 -24.44
CA LYS A 550 22.87 -21.87 -24.15
C LYS A 550 23.69 -23.04 -24.71
N ASP A 551 23.28 -24.27 -24.47
CA ASP A 551 24.03 -25.46 -24.90
C ASP A 551 24.00 -25.61 -26.44
N LEU A 552 22.87 -25.29 -27.09
CA LEU A 552 22.78 -25.14 -28.55
C LEU A 552 23.75 -24.06 -29.09
N LYS A 553 23.88 -22.93 -28.39
CA LYS A 553 24.80 -21.82 -28.73
C LYS A 553 26.26 -22.25 -28.62
N GLU A 554 26.63 -23.01 -27.59
CA GLU A 554 27.98 -23.57 -27.42
C GLU A 554 28.32 -24.58 -28.52
N VAL A 555 27.41 -25.52 -28.85
CA VAL A 555 27.67 -26.60 -29.83
C VAL A 555 27.67 -26.08 -31.27
N TYR A 556 26.67 -25.28 -31.65
CA TYR A 556 26.42 -24.98 -33.06
C TYR A 556 26.96 -23.62 -33.50
N LEU A 557 26.94 -22.60 -32.66
CA LEU A 557 27.25 -21.21 -33.06
C LEU A 557 28.65 -20.71 -32.68
N LYS A 558 29.28 -21.27 -31.65
CA LYS A 558 30.64 -20.89 -31.26
C LYS A 558 31.71 -21.67 -32.04
N ILE A 559 32.89 -21.06 -32.15
CA ILE A 559 34.13 -21.76 -32.51
C ILE A 559 34.48 -22.66 -31.30
N PRO A 560 34.76 -23.97 -31.50
CA PRO A 560 34.92 -24.91 -30.40
C PRO A 560 36.13 -24.59 -29.53
N SER A 561 35.89 -23.93 -28.39
CA SER A 561 36.85 -23.75 -27.28
C SER A 561 36.64 -24.77 -26.15
N ARG A 562 35.56 -25.56 -26.22
CA ARG A 562 35.30 -26.75 -25.39
C ARG A 562 35.23 -27.99 -26.28
N TYR A 563 35.70 -29.10 -25.76
CA TYR A 563 35.50 -30.42 -26.35
C TYR A 563 34.02 -30.82 -26.21
N VAL A 564 33.28 -30.84 -27.32
CA VAL A 564 31.93 -31.42 -27.38
C VAL A 564 32.07 -32.94 -27.46
N THR A 565 31.56 -33.65 -26.45
CA THR A 565 31.56 -35.10 -26.34
C THR A 565 30.25 -35.71 -26.83
N LEU A 566 30.24 -37.03 -27.08
CA LEU A 566 29.02 -37.74 -27.46
C LEU A 566 27.95 -37.69 -26.36
N ASP A 567 28.35 -37.84 -25.10
CA ASP A 567 27.44 -37.72 -23.94
C ASP A 567 26.84 -36.31 -23.81
N PHE A 568 27.60 -35.26 -24.13
CA PHE A 568 27.07 -33.90 -24.12
C PHE A 568 25.97 -33.72 -25.18
N LEU A 569 26.20 -34.21 -26.40
CA LEU A 569 25.19 -34.18 -27.47
C LEU A 569 23.96 -35.00 -27.09
N LYS A 570 24.17 -36.19 -26.50
CA LYS A 570 23.09 -37.06 -26.03
C LYS A 570 22.22 -36.35 -24.99
N ASN A 571 22.84 -35.81 -23.94
CA ASN A 571 22.14 -35.07 -22.89
C ASN A 571 21.36 -33.87 -23.45
N LEU A 572 21.95 -33.12 -24.41
CA LEU A 572 21.27 -32.00 -25.06
C LEU A 572 20.02 -32.46 -25.84
N VAL A 573 20.11 -33.56 -26.59
CA VAL A 573 18.95 -34.14 -27.30
C VAL A 573 17.89 -34.65 -26.31
N GLU A 574 18.29 -35.34 -25.24
CA GLU A 574 17.38 -35.82 -24.19
C GLU A 574 16.67 -34.67 -23.46
N GLN A 575 17.35 -33.56 -23.19
CA GLN A 575 16.72 -32.36 -22.62
C GLN A 575 15.76 -31.66 -23.59
N MET A 576 16.10 -31.60 -24.87
CA MET A 576 15.21 -31.05 -25.89
C MET A 576 13.95 -31.90 -26.05
N GLU A 577 14.07 -33.23 -25.97
CA GLU A 577 12.92 -34.14 -25.97
C GLU A 577 12.09 -34.01 -24.69
N GLY A 578 12.72 -33.81 -23.52
CA GLY A 578 12.03 -33.53 -22.26
C GLY A 578 11.18 -32.26 -22.30
N LEU A 579 11.77 -31.14 -22.74
CA LEU A 579 11.03 -29.88 -22.96
C LEU A 579 9.90 -30.05 -23.98
N LYS A 580 10.15 -30.80 -25.08
CA LYS A 580 9.13 -31.09 -26.10
C LYS A 580 7.92 -31.81 -25.49
N GLN A 581 8.18 -32.88 -24.72
CA GLN A 581 7.12 -33.65 -24.04
C GLN A 581 6.37 -32.80 -23.02
N LEU A 582 7.05 -31.91 -22.30
CA LEU A 582 6.41 -30.98 -21.37
C LEU A 582 5.48 -30.00 -22.12
N THR A 583 5.91 -29.42 -23.24
CA THR A 583 5.03 -28.56 -24.06
C THR A 583 3.88 -29.31 -24.70
N ASP A 584 4.11 -30.55 -25.14
CA ASP A 584 3.07 -31.39 -25.74
C ASP A 584 1.95 -31.74 -24.71
N LEU A 585 2.27 -31.75 -23.42
CA LEU A 585 1.30 -31.91 -22.33
C LEU A 585 0.55 -30.62 -21.96
N GLN A 586 1.11 -29.45 -22.26
CA GLN A 586 0.50 -28.13 -22.02
C GLN A 586 -0.33 -27.63 -23.21
N ASN A 587 -0.13 -28.19 -24.39
CA ASN A 587 -0.87 -27.78 -25.59
C ASN A 587 -2.33 -28.22 -25.53
N ASP A 588 -3.22 -27.30 -25.87
CA ASP A 588 -4.64 -27.59 -26.02
C ASP A 588 -4.85 -28.28 -27.38
N ALA A 589 -4.95 -29.62 -27.36
CA ALA A 589 -5.16 -30.42 -28.57
C ALA A 589 -6.52 -30.16 -29.26
N GLU A 590 -7.43 -29.41 -28.63
CA GLU A 590 -8.68 -28.92 -29.25
C GLU A 590 -8.54 -27.49 -29.82
N ALA A 591 -7.34 -26.90 -29.82
CA ALA A 591 -7.10 -25.57 -30.38
C ALA A 591 -7.29 -25.53 -31.91
N GLU A 592 -8.00 -24.51 -32.39
CA GLU A 592 -8.19 -24.24 -33.83
C GLU A 592 -7.80 -22.79 -34.17
N ILE A 593 -7.18 -22.55 -35.33
CA ILE A 593 -7.21 -21.23 -35.99
C ILE A 593 -8.25 -21.27 -37.12
N SER A 594 -9.35 -20.54 -36.93
CA SER A 594 -10.43 -20.43 -37.93
C SER A 594 -10.52 -19.01 -38.47
N LEU A 595 -10.33 -18.83 -39.78
CA LEU A 595 -10.34 -17.50 -40.41
C LEU A 595 -10.96 -17.48 -41.81
N LYS A 596 -11.24 -16.27 -42.35
CA LYS A 596 -11.86 -16.12 -43.68
C LYS A 596 -10.84 -16.17 -44.81
N ASN A 597 -9.86 -15.28 -44.84
CA ASN A 597 -8.83 -15.26 -45.89
C ASN A 597 -7.47 -14.92 -45.27
N SER A 598 -6.39 -15.36 -45.89
CA SER A 598 -5.02 -15.02 -45.46
C SER A 598 -4.20 -14.44 -46.62
N LEU A 599 -3.35 -13.47 -46.33
CA LEU A 599 -2.45 -12.81 -47.28
C LEU A 599 -1.12 -12.42 -46.61
N ASN A 600 0.02 -12.88 -47.13
CA ASN A 600 1.36 -12.52 -46.64
C ASN A 600 1.58 -12.75 -45.13
N SER A 601 0.90 -13.73 -44.55
CA SER A 601 0.81 -13.96 -43.11
C SER A 601 1.49 -15.26 -42.68
N ARG A 602 1.64 -15.45 -41.37
CA ARG A 602 2.05 -16.73 -40.78
C ARG A 602 1.01 -17.20 -39.77
N LEU A 603 0.64 -18.48 -39.85
CA LEU A 603 -0.39 -19.12 -39.04
C LEU A 603 0.21 -20.37 -38.39
N ILE A 604 0.20 -20.45 -37.06
CA ILE A 604 0.81 -21.56 -36.30
C ILE A 604 -0.20 -22.10 -35.29
N SER A 605 -0.60 -23.37 -35.37
CA SER A 605 -1.54 -23.97 -34.41
C SER A 605 -1.05 -25.31 -33.88
N ALA A 606 -1.27 -25.53 -32.57
CA ALA A 606 -1.14 -26.84 -31.93
C ALA A 606 -2.28 -27.81 -32.29
N GLY A 607 -3.31 -27.36 -33.02
CA GLY A 607 -4.35 -28.20 -33.62
C GLY A 607 -4.65 -27.76 -35.05
N ASP A 608 -5.94 -27.70 -35.41
CA ASP A 608 -6.40 -27.52 -36.79
C ASP A 608 -6.34 -26.07 -37.28
N ILE A 609 -6.15 -25.88 -38.59
CA ILE A 609 -6.24 -24.55 -39.23
C ILE A 609 -7.26 -24.57 -40.37
N THR A 610 -8.33 -23.78 -40.23
CA THR A 610 -9.43 -23.68 -41.18
C THR A 610 -9.48 -22.31 -41.86
N ILE A 611 -9.29 -22.29 -43.19
CA ILE A 611 -9.50 -21.11 -44.04
C ILE A 611 -10.81 -21.28 -44.81
N THR A 612 -11.84 -20.56 -44.36
CA THR A 612 -13.23 -20.73 -44.81
C THR A 612 -13.60 -19.96 -46.07
N GLY A 613 -12.89 -18.88 -46.37
CA GLY A 613 -13.14 -17.99 -47.50
C GLY A 613 -12.47 -18.45 -48.79
N LYS A 614 -12.16 -17.49 -49.68
CA LYS A 614 -11.80 -17.78 -51.08
C LYS A 614 -10.31 -17.69 -51.37
N SER A 615 -9.51 -17.16 -50.46
CA SER A 615 -8.12 -16.77 -50.73
C SER A 615 -7.19 -17.07 -49.55
N CYS A 616 -6.12 -17.80 -49.83
CA CYS A 616 -4.94 -17.94 -48.99
C CYS A 616 -3.72 -17.68 -49.89
N VAL A 617 -2.99 -16.57 -49.68
CA VAL A 617 -1.97 -16.11 -50.63
C VAL A 617 -0.67 -15.78 -49.92
N ASN A 618 0.41 -16.45 -50.31
CA ASN A 618 1.74 -16.27 -49.74
C ASN A 618 1.73 -16.36 -48.20
N THR A 619 1.01 -17.36 -47.68
CA THR A 619 0.88 -17.61 -46.25
C THR A 619 1.76 -18.80 -45.86
N ASP A 620 2.46 -18.68 -44.75
CA ASP A 620 3.19 -19.78 -44.12
C ASP A 620 2.26 -20.41 -43.06
N ILE A 621 1.81 -21.65 -43.28
CA ILE A 621 0.85 -22.35 -42.43
C ILE A 621 1.52 -23.55 -41.81
N GLN A 622 1.43 -23.67 -40.50
CA GLN A 622 1.97 -24.77 -39.73
C GLN A 622 0.93 -25.23 -38.70
N ALA A 623 0.40 -26.44 -38.87
CA ALA A 623 -0.60 -27.04 -38.00
C ALA A 623 -0.07 -28.37 -37.45
N GLU A 624 -0.19 -28.59 -36.15
CA GLU A 624 -0.02 -29.92 -35.55
C GLU A 624 -1.28 -30.78 -35.75
N GLY A 625 -2.43 -30.16 -35.99
CA GLY A 625 -3.61 -30.80 -36.57
C GLY A 625 -3.63 -30.75 -38.10
N ALA A 626 -4.83 -30.82 -38.66
CA ALA A 626 -5.11 -30.79 -40.09
C ALA A 626 -5.28 -29.35 -40.63
N VAL A 627 -5.00 -29.17 -41.93
CA VAL A 627 -5.24 -27.89 -42.63
C VAL A 627 -6.37 -28.02 -43.65
N TYR A 628 -7.40 -27.18 -43.49
CA TYR A 628 -8.58 -27.12 -44.34
C TYR A 628 -8.65 -25.79 -45.10
N ILE A 629 -8.57 -25.79 -46.43
CA ILE A 629 -8.69 -24.57 -47.24
C ILE A 629 -9.82 -24.73 -48.26
N LYS A 630 -10.94 -24.06 -48.01
CA LYS A 630 -12.11 -24.03 -48.93
C LYS A 630 -11.88 -23.15 -50.16
N GLY A 631 -10.96 -22.20 -50.06
CA GLY A 631 -10.59 -21.27 -51.12
C GLY A 631 -9.45 -21.77 -51.99
N VAL A 632 -8.70 -20.84 -52.58
CA VAL A 632 -7.47 -21.14 -53.30
C VAL A 632 -6.24 -20.81 -52.44
N ALA A 633 -5.31 -21.76 -52.31
CA ALA A 633 -3.98 -21.54 -51.75
C ALA A 633 -2.97 -21.20 -52.85
N ARG A 634 -2.30 -20.04 -52.79
CA ARG A 634 -1.35 -19.57 -53.82
C ARG A 634 -0.07 -19.00 -53.22
N GLY A 635 1.03 -19.70 -53.38
CA GLY A 635 2.31 -19.34 -52.76
C GLY A 635 2.33 -19.57 -51.26
N GLY A 636 3.53 -19.53 -50.67
CA GLY A 636 3.75 -19.92 -49.28
C GLY A 636 3.93 -21.43 -49.12
N ARG A 637 3.82 -21.89 -47.87
CA ARG A 637 3.98 -23.30 -47.47
C ARG A 637 2.86 -23.70 -46.53
N ILE A 638 2.48 -24.97 -46.59
CA ILE A 638 1.49 -25.57 -45.71
C ILE A 638 2.13 -26.83 -45.14
N GLU A 639 2.38 -26.85 -43.84
CA GLU A 639 2.86 -28.01 -43.09
C GLU A 639 1.75 -28.42 -42.14
N ALA A 640 1.22 -29.64 -42.29
CA ALA A 640 0.05 -30.11 -41.56
C ALA A 640 0.27 -31.52 -41.05
N LEU A 641 0.45 -31.69 -39.73
CA LEU A 641 0.76 -32.99 -39.14
C LEU A 641 -0.45 -33.93 -39.09
N GLY A 642 -1.68 -33.38 -39.03
CA GLY A 642 -2.95 -34.11 -39.18
C GLY A 642 -3.46 -34.26 -40.63
N GLY A 643 -2.62 -33.96 -41.63
CA GLY A 643 -2.98 -34.03 -43.04
C GLY A 643 -3.62 -32.74 -43.60
N ALA A 644 -3.92 -32.72 -44.90
CA ALA A 644 -4.42 -31.51 -45.58
C ALA A 644 -5.60 -31.80 -46.53
N ASP A 645 -6.62 -30.94 -46.53
CA ASP A 645 -7.76 -30.98 -47.45
C ASP A 645 -7.98 -29.59 -48.07
N LEU A 646 -7.61 -29.47 -49.35
CA LEU A 646 -7.42 -28.20 -50.04
C LEU A 646 -8.28 -28.16 -51.32
N ASN A 647 -9.08 -27.12 -51.52
CA ASN A 647 -9.97 -27.05 -52.69
C ASN A 647 -9.20 -26.77 -53.99
N GLU A 648 -8.46 -25.66 -54.08
CA GLU A 648 -7.57 -25.35 -55.20
C GLU A 648 -6.19 -24.91 -54.67
N VAL A 649 -5.10 -25.39 -55.28
CA VAL A 649 -3.72 -25.06 -54.90
C VAL A 649 -2.93 -24.63 -56.14
N GLY A 650 -2.10 -23.59 -56.00
CA GLY A 650 -1.25 -23.04 -57.05
C GLY A 650 -1.88 -21.85 -57.80
N GLY A 651 -1.09 -21.25 -58.69
CA GLY A 651 -1.47 -20.03 -59.40
C GLY A 651 -1.15 -20.09 -60.90
N LYS A 652 -1.94 -19.35 -61.70
CA LYS A 652 -1.86 -19.31 -63.18
C LYS A 652 -0.51 -18.91 -63.80
N MET A 653 0.49 -18.56 -62.99
CA MET A 653 1.85 -18.22 -63.42
C MET A 653 2.91 -19.14 -62.80
N GLY A 654 2.54 -20.37 -62.42
CA GLY A 654 3.47 -21.36 -61.85
C GLY A 654 3.97 -20.99 -60.44
N THR A 655 3.17 -20.23 -59.67
CA THR A 655 3.55 -19.79 -58.32
C THR A 655 3.73 -20.99 -57.40
N LYS A 656 4.99 -21.27 -57.05
CA LYS A 656 5.35 -22.41 -56.20
C LYS A 656 4.62 -22.36 -54.87
N THR A 657 3.82 -23.39 -54.63
CA THR A 657 3.03 -23.57 -53.40
C THR A 657 3.37 -24.93 -52.85
N PHE A 658 3.85 -24.99 -51.61
CA PHE A 658 4.33 -26.22 -50.98
C PHE A 658 3.29 -26.76 -50.00
N VAL A 659 3.01 -28.07 -50.04
CA VAL A 659 2.15 -28.77 -49.07
C VAL A 659 2.90 -29.99 -48.56
N THR A 660 3.13 -30.07 -47.25
CA THR A 660 3.89 -31.13 -46.59
C THR A 660 3.06 -31.77 -45.50
N VAL A 661 3.01 -33.10 -45.47
CA VAL A 661 2.42 -33.89 -44.37
C VAL A 661 3.35 -35.05 -43.98
N PRO A 662 3.21 -35.62 -42.78
CA PRO A 662 3.91 -36.84 -42.35
C PRO A 662 3.73 -38.06 -43.28
N GLU A 663 4.50 -39.12 -43.03
CA GLU A 663 4.50 -40.34 -43.87
C GLU A 663 3.23 -41.19 -43.75
N ASP A 664 2.55 -41.09 -42.61
CA ASP A 664 1.30 -41.77 -42.25
C ASP A 664 0.04 -40.99 -42.65
N GLU A 665 0.18 -39.70 -43.01
CA GLU A 665 -0.92 -38.83 -43.40
C GLU A 665 -1.12 -38.65 -44.92
N LYS A 666 -2.18 -37.92 -45.27
CA LYS A 666 -2.65 -37.72 -46.65
C LYS A 666 -2.87 -36.25 -47.00
N ILE A 667 -2.67 -35.94 -48.28
CA ILE A 667 -3.03 -34.65 -48.88
C ILE A 667 -4.18 -34.90 -49.87
N ARG A 668 -5.27 -34.15 -49.73
CA ARG A 668 -6.38 -34.11 -50.68
C ARG A 668 -6.38 -32.74 -51.36
N ILE A 669 -6.39 -32.72 -52.69
CA ILE A 669 -6.50 -31.49 -53.46
C ILE A 669 -7.60 -31.62 -54.53
N GLY A 670 -8.62 -30.75 -54.46
CA GLY A 670 -9.68 -30.69 -55.47
C GLY A 670 -9.11 -30.37 -56.86
N LYS A 671 -8.27 -29.34 -56.94
CA LYS A 671 -7.46 -28.99 -58.12
C LYS A 671 -6.05 -28.53 -57.75
N ALA A 672 -5.02 -29.22 -58.24
CA ALA A 672 -3.63 -28.78 -58.14
C ALA A 672 -3.22 -28.12 -59.47
N MET A 673 -2.72 -26.89 -59.42
CA MET A 673 -2.23 -26.17 -60.60
C MET A 673 -0.74 -26.39 -60.83
N GLU A 674 -0.28 -26.09 -62.05
CA GLU A 674 1.16 -26.06 -62.39
C GLU A 674 1.99 -25.30 -61.32
N GLY A 675 3.11 -25.89 -60.92
CA GLY A 675 4.02 -25.34 -59.90
C GLY A 675 3.64 -25.71 -58.46
N THR A 676 2.52 -26.39 -58.23
CA THR A 676 2.20 -27.00 -56.93
C THR A 676 3.22 -28.10 -56.61
N ILE A 677 3.73 -28.12 -55.38
CA ILE A 677 4.67 -29.15 -54.90
C ILE A 677 4.09 -29.75 -53.63
N ILE A 678 3.89 -31.07 -53.63
CA ILE A 678 3.41 -31.83 -52.48
C ILE A 678 4.50 -32.75 -51.93
N ARG A 679 4.48 -33.01 -50.62
CA ARG A 679 5.38 -33.91 -49.92
C ARG A 679 4.61 -34.73 -48.88
N VAL A 680 4.86 -36.04 -48.86
CA VAL A 680 4.34 -36.98 -47.87
C VAL A 680 5.53 -37.78 -47.35
N GLY A 681 5.92 -37.54 -46.09
CA GLY A 681 7.21 -37.98 -45.57
C GLY A 681 8.38 -37.47 -46.42
N ASP A 682 9.33 -38.35 -46.77
CA ASP A 682 10.47 -38.01 -47.63
C ASP A 682 10.14 -37.92 -49.13
N GLN A 683 8.96 -38.37 -49.56
CA GLN A 683 8.59 -38.40 -50.99
C GLN A 683 7.93 -37.09 -51.41
N GLN A 684 8.37 -36.53 -52.54
CA GLN A 684 7.81 -35.29 -53.10
C GLN A 684 7.39 -35.45 -54.56
N HIS A 685 6.37 -34.68 -54.97
CA HIS A 685 5.91 -34.58 -56.35
C HIS A 685 5.64 -33.12 -56.71
N ALA A 686 6.03 -32.73 -57.91
CA ALA A 686 5.80 -31.40 -58.47
C ALA A 686 4.87 -31.52 -59.68
N PHE A 687 3.76 -30.76 -59.67
CA PHE A 687 2.79 -30.76 -60.75
C PHE A 687 3.28 -29.88 -61.90
N GLU A 688 3.58 -30.48 -63.06
CA GLU A 688 3.99 -29.79 -64.30
C GLU A 688 2.80 -29.27 -65.12
N ARG A 689 1.57 -29.55 -64.68
CA ARG A 689 0.31 -29.15 -65.33
C ARG A 689 -0.83 -29.14 -64.31
N ASP A 690 -1.95 -28.54 -64.67
CA ASP A 690 -3.19 -28.62 -63.89
C ASP A 690 -3.71 -30.07 -63.82
N GLU A 691 -3.87 -30.61 -62.61
CA GLU A 691 -4.51 -31.90 -62.32
C GLU A 691 -5.60 -31.73 -61.25
N SER A 692 -6.46 -32.73 -61.05
CA SER A 692 -7.66 -32.60 -60.21
C SER A 692 -8.03 -33.92 -59.54
N MET A 693 -8.81 -33.82 -58.45
CA MET A 693 -9.19 -34.96 -57.59
C MET A 693 -7.98 -35.70 -57.00
N ILE A 694 -6.93 -34.98 -56.62
CA ILE A 694 -5.69 -35.56 -56.10
C ILE A 694 -5.92 -36.11 -54.70
N HIS A 695 -5.67 -37.41 -54.52
CA HIS A 695 -5.48 -38.04 -53.21
C HIS A 695 -4.05 -38.58 -53.13
N ALA A 696 -3.18 -37.83 -52.44
CA ALA A 696 -1.77 -38.14 -52.28
C ALA A 696 -1.48 -38.78 -50.92
N ARG A 697 -0.81 -39.94 -50.92
CA ARG A 697 -0.35 -40.66 -49.72
C ARG A 697 0.74 -41.67 -50.06
N LEU A 698 1.50 -42.13 -49.08
CA LEU A 698 2.40 -43.27 -49.27
C LEU A 698 1.64 -44.60 -49.38
N ASN A 699 2.18 -45.52 -50.17
CA ASN A 699 1.75 -46.92 -50.19
C ASN A 699 2.56 -47.75 -49.19
N LYS A 700 2.27 -49.06 -49.09
CA LYS A 700 2.98 -49.99 -48.20
C LYS A 700 4.49 -50.15 -48.50
N ASP A 701 4.94 -49.69 -49.66
CA ASP A 701 6.34 -49.74 -50.11
C ASP A 701 7.06 -48.39 -49.93
N GLY A 702 6.46 -47.45 -49.18
CA GLY A 702 7.00 -46.10 -48.96
C GLY A 702 6.99 -45.20 -50.21
N ARG A 703 6.25 -45.56 -51.27
CA ARG A 703 6.17 -44.78 -52.51
C ARG A 703 4.94 -43.90 -52.53
N LEU A 704 5.12 -42.65 -52.97
CA LEU A 704 4.03 -41.71 -53.14
C LEU A 704 3.06 -42.19 -54.23
N THR A 705 1.78 -42.24 -53.88
CA THR A 705 0.69 -42.56 -54.81
C THR A 705 -0.26 -41.38 -54.90
N LEU A 706 -0.61 -41.02 -56.13
CA LEU A 706 -1.65 -40.04 -56.47
C LEU A 706 -2.81 -40.84 -57.08
N ARG A 707 -4.02 -40.63 -56.57
CA ARG A 707 -5.26 -41.31 -57.01
C ARG A 707 -6.43 -40.36 -57.08
#